data_AF-A0A0U3NVL7-F1
#
_entry.id   AF-A0A0U3NVL7-F1
#
_cell.length_a   1.000
_cell.length_b   1.000
_cell.length_c   1.000
_cell.angle_alpha   90.00
_cell.angle_beta   90.00
_cell.angle_gamma   90.00
#
_symmetry.space_group_name_H-M   'P 1'
#
loop_
_entity.id
_entity.type
_entity.pdbx_description
1 polymer ?
#
loop_
_entity_poly.entity_id
_entity_poly.type
_entity_poly.pdbx_seq_one_letter_code
_entity_poly.pdbx_strand_id
1 'polypeptide(L)'
;MTDVYQDSPPLTDEQLAVVEQPWDARVLVTAGAGAGKTHTLVRRLDALCGHEDPEQALEAAEILVLTFSRAAARELRERITRHGERAHRVRARTFDAWAYEVLLQAHPDGEWGAVGFDERIAAATRAIEKGALEVGDAVPPVHVVIDEVQDLLGGRRELVETLLDRYQDSCGFTVVGDPAQSVYGFQIEDPGERLDETGRFFDWLRCSYLDDLVELRLTRNFRAATPEARVALAHGPRLQQVTDPDEAASVYDELRDLLVDPANGMAGLDDEFTLNSLRDLSDTCAVLTRDNQQALVVSGLLHAHGIDHRLRRPLEERPVPYWVAELLRRTEATGLTEDRFRTLLSEIPLPYEPDATALWTVLRRVARGVGRGVIDLDRLRRAVADGRFPDEAADPENTRIVVSTVHRAKGLEFDRVIVLTPPTVAELHKRHRDELDLPAEARALYVAMTRARQDLYHVAPPELPHFKRAGSRRMGRRYLGSWRSYDRYGIVAESGDVCRNDPPGRQGDAVATQAYLLQQVRPGQKVLLRKRHDLPMSEVESPPYVLMHDGKEIGEASQRFREDLFQVQKVNRTWDPWWPDEIHDLRIDTLETVTGSTAAGTNAGLGERGVWIAPRITGIGRFRRADDYEEQRA
;
A
#
# COMPACT_ATOMS: atom_id res chain seq x y z
N MET A 1 -28.47 -30.95 5.91
CA MET A 1 -28.05 -29.55 6.13
C MET A 1 -27.70 -28.99 4.77
N THR A 2 -28.32 -27.90 4.36
CA THR A 2 -27.93 -27.14 3.16
C THR A 2 -26.52 -26.62 3.40
N ASP A 3 -25.59 -26.96 2.51
CA ASP A 3 -24.20 -26.49 2.55
C ASP A 3 -24.20 -24.96 2.49
N VAL A 4 -23.83 -24.30 3.60
CA VAL A 4 -23.78 -22.84 3.72
C VAL A 4 -22.67 -22.25 2.82
N TYR A 5 -21.81 -23.12 2.28
CA TYR A 5 -20.73 -22.79 1.37
C TYR A 5 -21.04 -23.10 -0.10
N GLN A 6 -22.31 -23.13 -0.53
CA GLN A 6 -22.71 -23.45 -1.91
C GLN A 6 -21.95 -22.67 -3.01
N ASP A 7 -21.46 -21.46 -2.72
CA ASP A 7 -20.64 -20.65 -3.63
C ASP A 7 -19.12 -20.82 -3.46
N SER A 8 -18.66 -21.62 -2.48
CA SER A 8 -17.24 -21.87 -2.22
C SER A 8 -16.82 -23.24 -2.77
N PRO A 9 -15.63 -23.34 -3.38
CA PRO A 9 -15.12 -24.62 -3.87
C PRO A 9 -14.94 -25.62 -2.71
N PRO A 10 -15.06 -26.94 -2.98
CA PRO A 10 -14.75 -27.95 -1.99
C PRO A 10 -13.26 -27.88 -1.59
N LEU A 11 -12.99 -28.15 -0.32
CA LEU A 11 -11.63 -28.25 0.21
C LEU A 11 -10.90 -29.44 -0.43
N THR A 12 -9.60 -29.28 -0.70
CA THR A 12 -8.74 -30.44 -0.99
C THR A 12 -8.40 -31.19 0.29
N ASP A 13 -7.90 -32.43 0.15
CA ASP A 13 -7.43 -33.22 1.29
C ASP A 13 -6.35 -32.47 2.10
N GLU A 14 -5.44 -31.74 1.43
CA GLU A 14 -4.43 -30.89 2.07
C GLU A 14 -5.05 -29.74 2.87
N GLN A 15 -6.07 -29.07 2.31
CA GLN A 15 -6.76 -27.98 3.00
C GLN A 15 -7.62 -28.50 4.15
N LEU A 16 -8.25 -29.65 3.97
CA LEU A 16 -9.04 -30.31 5.00
C LEU A 16 -8.16 -30.73 6.19
N ALA A 17 -6.98 -31.28 5.94
CA ALA A 17 -6.01 -31.64 6.98
C ALA A 17 -5.57 -30.45 7.85
N VAL A 18 -5.56 -29.23 7.29
CA VAL A 18 -5.35 -27.99 8.06
C VAL A 18 -6.58 -27.64 8.89
N VAL A 19 -7.76 -27.69 8.28
CA VAL A 19 -9.05 -27.32 8.90
C VAL A 19 -9.38 -28.20 10.11
N GLU A 20 -9.08 -29.50 10.03
CA GLU A 20 -9.42 -30.52 11.03
C GLU A 20 -8.49 -30.56 12.26
N GLN A 21 -7.42 -29.77 12.31
CA GLN A 21 -6.55 -29.74 13.49
C GLN A 21 -7.32 -29.29 14.75
N PRO A 22 -6.99 -29.76 15.96
CA PRO A 22 -7.63 -29.27 17.18
C PRO A 22 -7.19 -27.82 17.48
N TRP A 23 -7.91 -27.13 18.37
CA TRP A 23 -7.65 -25.71 18.65
C TRP A 23 -6.30 -25.44 19.32
N ASP A 24 -5.78 -26.40 20.07
CA ASP A 24 -4.49 -26.34 20.77
C ASP A 24 -3.31 -26.73 19.87
N ALA A 25 -3.57 -27.20 18.65
CA ALA A 25 -2.54 -27.55 17.69
C ALA A 25 -1.65 -26.35 17.32
N ARG A 26 -0.38 -26.64 17.11
CA ARG A 26 0.66 -25.72 16.64
C ARG A 26 0.96 -26.06 15.19
N VAL A 27 0.34 -25.35 14.26
CA VAL A 27 0.32 -25.70 12.85
C VAL A 27 1.10 -24.68 12.04
N LEU A 28 2.06 -25.15 11.24
CA LEU A 28 2.74 -24.37 10.21
C LEU A 28 2.30 -24.85 8.83
N VAL A 29 1.63 -23.98 8.08
CA VAL A 29 1.14 -24.25 6.73
C VAL A 29 2.00 -23.53 5.71
N THR A 30 2.79 -24.28 4.96
CA THR A 30 3.52 -23.76 3.79
C THR A 30 2.63 -23.83 2.56
N ALA A 31 2.24 -22.68 2.02
CA ALA A 31 1.23 -22.61 0.97
C ALA A 31 1.68 -21.69 -0.16
N GLY A 32 1.94 -22.28 -1.33
CA GLY A 32 2.43 -21.56 -2.51
C GLY A 32 1.48 -20.46 -3.00
N ALA A 33 1.96 -19.63 -3.94
CA ALA A 33 1.13 -18.64 -4.62
C ALA A 33 -0.15 -19.30 -5.18
N GLY A 34 -1.32 -18.71 -4.90
CA GLY A 34 -2.61 -19.21 -5.38
C GLY A 34 -3.09 -20.54 -4.79
N ALA A 35 -2.50 -21.04 -3.70
CA ALA A 35 -2.87 -22.32 -3.09
C ALA A 35 -4.15 -22.29 -2.22
N GLY A 36 -4.85 -21.14 -2.18
CA GLY A 36 -6.08 -20.98 -1.42
C GLY A 36 -5.88 -20.70 0.07
N LYS A 37 -4.73 -20.12 0.48
CA LYS A 37 -4.41 -19.74 1.87
C LYS A 37 -5.60 -19.15 2.64
N THR A 38 -6.16 -18.07 2.10
CA THR A 38 -7.25 -17.34 2.74
C THR A 38 -8.54 -18.17 2.81
N HIS A 39 -8.82 -19.00 1.81
CA HIS A 39 -9.96 -19.91 1.83
C HIS A 39 -9.81 -20.96 2.93
N THR A 40 -8.64 -21.60 3.03
CA THR A 40 -8.30 -22.54 4.10
C THR A 40 -8.41 -21.88 5.48
N LEU A 41 -7.88 -20.67 5.65
CA LEU A 41 -7.94 -19.94 6.92
C LEU A 41 -9.38 -19.63 7.35
N VAL A 42 -10.24 -19.18 6.44
CA VAL A 42 -11.65 -18.91 6.77
C VAL A 42 -12.36 -20.19 7.20
N ARG A 43 -12.14 -21.30 6.49
CA ARG A 43 -12.74 -22.60 6.83
C ARG A 43 -12.19 -23.16 8.14
N ARG A 44 -10.91 -22.90 8.44
CA ARG A 44 -10.28 -23.24 9.72
C ARG A 44 -10.92 -22.47 10.86
N LEU A 45 -11.11 -21.17 10.70
CA LEU A 45 -11.77 -20.32 11.71
C LEU A 45 -13.20 -20.78 11.99
N ASP A 46 -13.96 -21.15 10.96
CA ASP A 46 -15.31 -21.70 11.14
C ASP A 46 -15.32 -23.05 11.86
N ALA A 47 -14.35 -23.92 11.58
CA ALA A 47 -14.20 -25.19 12.28
C ALA A 47 -13.86 -24.98 13.77
N LEU A 48 -12.95 -24.04 14.07
CA LEU A 48 -12.60 -23.65 15.43
C LEU A 48 -13.80 -23.12 16.21
N CYS A 49 -14.59 -22.22 15.63
CA CYS A 49 -15.80 -21.68 16.28
C CYS A 49 -17.00 -22.65 16.25
N GLY A 50 -16.88 -23.76 15.52
CA GLY A 50 -18.01 -24.60 15.14
C GLY A 50 -17.86 -26.06 15.44
N HIS A 51 -16.92 -26.39 16.31
CA HIS A 51 -16.64 -27.76 16.70
C HIS A 51 -17.89 -28.43 17.31
N GLU A 52 -18.10 -29.72 17.01
CA GLU A 52 -19.29 -30.44 17.50
C GLU A 52 -19.28 -30.62 19.02
N ASP A 53 -18.08 -30.76 19.59
CA ASP A 53 -17.83 -30.74 21.03
C ASP A 53 -17.78 -29.29 21.54
N PRO A 54 -18.73 -28.84 22.40
CA PRO A 54 -18.75 -27.49 22.94
C PRO A 54 -17.51 -27.12 23.76
N GLU A 55 -16.79 -28.08 24.34
CA GLU A 55 -15.56 -27.81 25.09
C GLU A 55 -14.36 -27.49 24.18
N GLN A 56 -14.48 -27.80 22.89
CA GLN A 56 -13.45 -27.52 21.88
C GLN A 56 -13.82 -26.36 20.93
N ALA A 57 -15.05 -25.87 21.00
CA ALA A 57 -15.51 -24.74 20.21
C ALA A 57 -15.01 -23.43 20.82
N LEU A 58 -14.30 -22.63 20.03
CA LEU A 58 -13.78 -21.33 20.47
C LEU A 58 -14.76 -20.19 20.20
N GLU A 59 -14.90 -19.31 21.18
CA GLU A 59 -15.54 -18.02 21.00
C GLU A 59 -14.68 -17.10 20.14
N ALA A 60 -15.32 -16.21 19.39
CA ALA A 60 -14.60 -15.30 18.49
C ALA A 60 -13.61 -14.36 19.21
N ALA A 61 -13.81 -14.12 20.51
CA ALA A 61 -12.90 -13.32 21.35
C ALA A 61 -11.63 -14.08 21.75
N GLU A 62 -11.65 -15.41 21.70
CA GLU A 62 -10.53 -16.30 22.04
C GLU A 62 -9.56 -16.49 20.87
N ILE A 63 -9.95 -16.06 19.66
CA ILE A 63 -9.15 -16.19 18.45
C ILE A 63 -8.55 -14.84 18.06
N LEU A 64 -7.22 -14.78 18.00
CA LEU A 64 -6.48 -13.63 17.49
C LEU A 64 -6.02 -13.90 16.06
N VAL A 65 -6.44 -13.07 15.10
CA VAL A 65 -6.02 -13.19 13.69
C VAL A 65 -5.15 -12.00 13.30
N LEU A 66 -3.89 -12.26 12.96
CA LEU A 66 -2.87 -11.27 12.61
C LEU A 66 -2.40 -11.42 11.15
N THR A 67 -2.08 -10.31 10.50
CA THR A 67 -1.45 -10.27 9.18
C THR A 67 -0.58 -9.03 9.02
N PHE A 68 0.29 -9.03 8.02
CA PHE A 68 1.21 -7.93 7.77
C PHE A 68 0.52 -6.64 7.26
N SER A 69 -0.39 -6.76 6.29
CA SER A 69 -0.93 -5.58 5.59
C SER A 69 -2.40 -5.29 5.91
N ARG A 70 -2.78 -4.00 5.87
CA ARG A 70 -4.18 -3.58 6.04
C ARG A 70 -5.07 -4.14 4.93
N ALA A 71 -4.53 -4.28 3.72
CA ALA A 71 -5.23 -4.90 2.59
C ALA A 71 -5.56 -6.37 2.88
N ALA A 72 -4.58 -7.16 3.34
CA ALA A 72 -4.81 -8.55 3.74
C ALA A 72 -5.79 -8.64 4.92
N ALA A 73 -5.65 -7.77 5.92
CA ALA A 73 -6.58 -7.74 7.05
C ALA A 73 -8.02 -7.43 6.62
N ARG A 74 -8.19 -6.48 5.69
CA ARG A 74 -9.49 -6.12 5.11
C ARG A 74 -10.07 -7.28 4.31
N GLU A 75 -9.29 -7.85 3.40
CA GLU A 75 -9.73 -8.99 2.59
C GLU A 75 -10.14 -10.18 3.46
N LEU A 76 -9.33 -10.53 4.46
CA LEU A 76 -9.63 -11.64 5.37
C LEU A 76 -10.90 -11.36 6.19
N ARG A 77 -11.11 -10.13 6.70
CA ARG A 77 -12.38 -9.73 7.34
C ARG A 77 -13.57 -9.86 6.41
N GLU A 78 -13.45 -9.38 5.17
CA GLU A 78 -14.53 -9.45 4.18
C GLU A 78 -14.90 -10.90 3.88
N ARG A 79 -13.90 -11.78 3.72
CA ARG A 79 -14.12 -13.21 3.49
C ARG A 79 -14.70 -13.92 4.72
N ILE A 80 -14.21 -13.63 5.92
CA ILE A 80 -14.80 -14.14 7.18
C ILE A 80 -16.26 -13.68 7.31
N THR A 81 -16.59 -12.44 6.97
CA THR A 81 -17.96 -11.93 7.06
C THR A 81 -18.88 -12.59 6.03
N ARG A 82 -18.38 -12.82 4.81
CA ARG A 82 -19.17 -13.38 3.70
C ARG A 82 -19.35 -14.89 3.78
N HIS A 83 -18.30 -15.60 4.17
CA HIS A 83 -18.24 -17.05 4.10
C HIS A 83 -18.18 -17.70 5.49
N GLY A 84 -17.84 -16.95 6.54
CA GLY A 84 -17.84 -17.43 7.90
C GLY A 84 -19.26 -17.55 8.44
N GLU A 85 -19.70 -18.76 8.75
CA GLU A 85 -21.00 -18.95 9.43
C GLU A 85 -20.84 -18.62 10.92
N ARG A 86 -19.85 -19.25 11.56
CA ARG A 86 -19.62 -19.16 13.01
C ARG A 86 -18.50 -18.18 13.33
N ALA A 87 -17.52 -18.09 12.45
CA ALA A 87 -16.39 -17.16 12.59
C ALA A 87 -16.73 -15.70 12.25
N HIS A 88 -17.97 -15.35 11.85
CA HIS A 88 -18.33 -14.00 11.39
C HIS A 88 -18.00 -12.85 12.37
N ARG A 89 -17.76 -13.16 13.65
CA ARG A 89 -17.36 -12.20 14.69
C ARG A 89 -15.84 -12.09 14.89
N VAL A 90 -15.07 -13.04 14.35
CA VAL A 90 -13.60 -13.04 14.41
C VAL A 90 -13.07 -11.86 13.61
N ARG A 91 -12.10 -11.14 14.16
CA ARG A 91 -11.55 -9.93 13.53
C ARG A 91 -10.08 -10.11 13.21
N ALA A 92 -9.75 -10.11 11.92
CA ALA A 92 -8.37 -9.98 11.47
C ALA A 92 -7.82 -8.57 11.75
N ARG A 93 -6.57 -8.45 12.17
CA ARG A 93 -5.89 -7.18 12.49
C ARG A 93 -4.49 -7.19 11.90
N THR A 94 -3.92 -6.00 11.69
CA THR A 94 -2.48 -5.93 11.40
C THR A 94 -1.69 -5.98 12.69
N PHE A 95 -0.42 -6.39 12.63
CA PHE A 95 0.49 -6.37 13.79
C PHE A 95 0.51 -5.00 14.47
N ASP A 96 0.65 -3.91 13.68
CA ASP A 96 0.65 -2.54 14.19
C ASP A 96 -0.65 -2.12 14.86
N ALA A 97 -1.80 -2.54 14.31
CA ALA A 97 -3.11 -2.19 14.87
C ALA A 97 -3.34 -2.93 16.19
N TRP A 98 -2.91 -4.18 16.28
CA TRP A 98 -3.02 -4.97 17.50
C TRP A 98 -2.05 -4.48 18.59
N ALA A 99 -0.78 -4.21 18.25
CA ALA A 99 0.19 -3.62 19.18
C ALA A 99 -0.31 -2.30 19.79
N TYR A 100 -0.92 -1.45 18.97
CA TYR A 100 -1.53 -0.21 19.45
C TYR A 100 -2.71 -0.47 20.41
N GLU A 101 -3.54 -1.48 20.16
CA GLU A 101 -4.65 -1.87 21.05
C GLU A 101 -4.12 -2.40 22.39
N VAL A 102 -3.11 -3.25 22.38
CA VAL A 102 -2.45 -3.77 23.59
C VAL A 102 -1.91 -2.61 24.43
N LEU A 103 -1.27 -1.62 23.81
CA LEU A 103 -0.75 -0.44 24.50
C LEU A 103 -1.86 0.43 25.10
N LEU A 104 -2.97 0.63 24.39
CA LEU A 104 -4.11 1.38 24.93
C LEU A 104 -4.77 0.67 26.11
N GLN A 105 -4.76 -0.65 26.13
CA GLN A 105 -5.28 -1.44 27.25
C GLN A 105 -4.32 -1.40 28.46
N ALA A 106 -3.03 -1.62 28.23
CA ALA A 106 -2.01 -1.65 29.29
C ALA A 106 -1.70 -0.25 29.85
N HIS A 107 -1.76 0.78 29.00
CA HIS A 107 -1.42 2.16 29.31
C HIS A 107 -2.46 3.14 28.71
N PRO A 108 -3.67 3.24 29.31
CA PRO A 108 -4.77 4.04 28.77
C PRO A 108 -4.46 5.54 28.64
N ASP A 109 -3.61 6.06 29.51
CA ASP A 109 -3.20 7.47 29.53
C ASP A 109 -2.01 7.77 28.59
N GLY A 110 -1.51 6.76 27.86
CA GLY A 110 -0.37 6.92 26.96
C GLY A 110 -0.73 7.61 25.64
N GLU A 111 0.04 8.63 25.25
CA GLU A 111 -0.13 9.35 23.98
C GLU A 111 0.47 8.57 22.78
N TRP A 112 0.07 7.32 22.61
CA TRP A 112 0.61 6.41 21.60
C TRP A 112 0.31 6.84 20.15
N GLY A 113 -0.62 7.77 19.93
CA GLY A 113 -0.97 8.26 18.60
C GLY A 113 0.15 9.07 17.92
N ALA A 114 1.01 9.72 18.72
CA ALA A 114 2.15 10.49 18.23
C ALA A 114 3.43 9.65 18.08
N VAL A 115 3.43 8.43 18.62
CA VAL A 115 4.59 7.53 18.65
C VAL A 115 4.74 6.78 17.33
N GLY A 116 5.98 6.63 16.88
CA GLY A 116 6.32 5.88 15.66
C GLY A 116 5.80 4.43 15.72
N PHE A 117 5.60 3.81 14.54
CA PHE A 117 5.12 2.43 14.48
C PHE A 117 6.09 1.45 15.15
N ASP A 118 7.38 1.51 14.82
CA ASP A 118 8.35 0.54 15.36
C ASP A 118 8.56 0.70 16.87
N GLU A 119 8.48 1.93 17.40
CA GLU A 119 8.54 2.18 18.83
C GLU A 119 7.30 1.63 19.56
N ARG A 120 6.11 1.75 18.95
CA ARG A 120 4.89 1.11 19.47
C ARG A 120 4.99 -0.41 19.46
N ILE A 121 5.54 -1.00 18.39
CA ILE A 121 5.77 -2.45 18.33
C ILE A 121 6.67 -2.88 19.50
N ALA A 122 7.83 -2.24 19.68
CA ALA A 122 8.76 -2.57 20.76
C ALA A 122 8.15 -2.36 22.15
N ALA A 123 7.33 -1.31 22.33
CA ALA A 123 6.62 -1.07 23.59
C ALA A 123 5.56 -2.14 23.87
N ALA A 124 4.80 -2.57 22.85
CA ALA A 124 3.81 -3.62 22.98
C ALA A 124 4.46 -4.97 23.32
N THR A 125 5.60 -5.31 22.69
CA THR A 125 6.39 -6.50 23.02
C THR A 125 6.74 -6.53 24.51
N ARG A 126 7.33 -5.45 25.02
CA ARG A 126 7.66 -5.32 26.46
C ARG A 126 6.43 -5.37 27.37
N ALA A 127 5.27 -4.89 26.90
CA ALA A 127 4.03 -4.95 27.66
C ALA A 127 3.53 -6.40 27.78
N ILE A 128 3.58 -7.17 26.68
CA ILE A 128 3.19 -8.59 26.65
C ILE A 128 4.11 -9.42 27.54
N GLU A 129 5.43 -9.19 27.50
CA GLU A 129 6.39 -9.84 28.41
C GLU A 129 6.03 -9.62 29.89
N LYS A 130 5.44 -8.45 30.20
CA LYS A 130 4.98 -8.09 31.55
C LYS A 130 3.56 -8.54 31.87
N GLY A 131 2.94 -9.34 31.00
CA GLY A 131 1.59 -9.87 31.20
C GLY A 131 0.48 -8.88 30.85
N ALA A 132 0.68 -7.95 29.91
CA ALA A 132 -0.36 -6.97 29.53
C ALA A 132 -1.70 -7.60 29.09
N LEU A 133 -1.70 -8.85 28.62
CA LEU A 133 -2.93 -9.56 28.23
C LEU A 133 -3.61 -10.28 29.40
N GLU A 134 -3.04 -10.23 30.60
CA GLU A 134 -3.55 -10.83 31.84
C GLU A 134 -4.12 -9.75 32.80
N VAL A 135 -4.05 -8.47 32.40
CA VAL A 135 -4.44 -7.33 33.24
C VAL A 135 -5.83 -6.83 32.87
N GLY A 136 -6.66 -6.58 33.88
CA GLY A 136 -8.00 -6.00 33.71
C GLY A 136 -8.97 -6.99 33.07
N ASP A 137 -9.69 -6.53 32.05
CA ASP A 137 -10.63 -7.35 31.27
C ASP A 137 -9.98 -8.00 30.03
N ALA A 138 -8.66 -7.90 29.88
CA ALA A 138 -7.94 -8.56 28.79
C ALA A 138 -7.95 -10.07 29.01
N VAL A 139 -8.21 -10.81 27.93
CA VAL A 139 -8.13 -12.28 27.92
C VAL A 139 -7.06 -12.67 26.90
N PRO A 140 -6.05 -13.47 27.28
CA PRO A 140 -5.06 -13.94 26.33
C PRO A 140 -5.75 -14.80 25.25
N PRO A 141 -5.27 -14.77 24.00
CA PRO A 141 -5.83 -15.61 22.96
C PRO A 141 -5.59 -17.10 23.29
N VAL A 142 -6.58 -17.92 22.98
CA VAL A 142 -6.53 -19.39 23.06
C VAL A 142 -6.03 -19.99 21.74
N HIS A 143 -6.25 -19.28 20.63
CA HIS A 143 -5.67 -19.63 19.34
C HIS A 143 -5.21 -18.39 18.56
N VAL A 144 -3.99 -18.42 18.02
CA VAL A 144 -3.45 -17.34 17.19
C VAL A 144 -3.32 -17.80 15.74
N VAL A 145 -3.95 -17.07 14.82
CA VAL A 145 -3.79 -17.25 13.38
C VAL A 145 -2.89 -16.15 12.83
N ILE A 146 -1.83 -16.53 12.11
CA ILE A 146 -0.88 -15.59 11.49
C ILE A 146 -0.85 -15.84 9.99
N ASP A 147 -1.26 -14.84 9.21
CA ASP A 147 -1.20 -14.87 7.75
C ASP A 147 -0.03 -14.05 7.21
N GLU A 148 0.50 -14.47 6.07
CA GLU A 148 1.65 -13.89 5.38
C GLU A 148 2.93 -13.82 6.25
N VAL A 149 3.21 -14.89 7.00
CA VAL A 149 4.31 -14.94 7.97
C VAL A 149 5.69 -14.67 7.37
N GLN A 150 5.88 -14.92 6.07
CA GLN A 150 7.15 -14.64 5.39
C GLN A 150 7.52 -13.15 5.34
N ASP A 151 6.56 -12.26 5.64
CA ASP A 151 6.75 -10.81 5.67
C ASP A 151 6.95 -10.29 7.11
N LEU A 152 7.04 -11.20 8.09
CA LEU A 152 7.27 -10.88 9.48
C LEU A 152 8.77 -10.64 9.74
N LEU A 153 9.16 -9.36 9.83
CA LEU A 153 10.56 -8.93 9.97
C LEU A 153 10.75 -7.99 11.17
N GLY A 154 11.95 -8.00 11.75
CA GLY A 154 12.40 -7.08 12.80
C GLY A 154 11.52 -7.12 14.05
N GLY A 155 11.19 -5.95 14.60
CA GLY A 155 10.39 -5.87 15.84
C GLY A 155 9.01 -6.54 15.76
N ARG A 156 8.42 -6.69 14.56
CA ARG A 156 7.14 -7.41 14.40
C ARG A 156 7.31 -8.91 14.59
N ARG A 157 8.45 -9.46 14.14
CA ARG A 157 8.85 -10.85 14.43
C ARG A 157 9.00 -11.05 15.93
N GLU A 158 9.78 -10.20 16.58
CA GLU A 158 9.99 -10.24 18.04
C GLU A 158 8.65 -10.18 18.80
N LEU A 159 7.74 -9.30 18.41
CA LEU A 159 6.39 -9.20 19.00
C LEU A 159 5.63 -10.53 18.97
N VAL A 160 5.69 -11.24 17.84
CA VAL A 160 5.00 -12.52 17.66
C VAL A 160 5.70 -13.64 18.41
N GLU A 161 7.03 -13.71 18.35
CA GLU A 161 7.83 -14.69 19.08
C GLU A 161 7.52 -14.60 20.59
N THR A 162 7.57 -13.38 21.14
CA THR A 162 7.20 -13.10 22.52
C THR A 162 5.77 -13.53 22.85
N LEU A 163 4.81 -13.26 21.98
CA LEU A 163 3.41 -13.67 22.20
C LEU A 163 3.29 -15.20 22.27
N LEU A 164 3.84 -15.91 21.29
CA LEU A 164 3.71 -17.37 21.22
C LEU A 164 4.48 -18.05 22.37
N ASP A 165 5.68 -17.59 22.69
CA ASP A 165 6.48 -18.15 23.79
C ASP A 165 5.84 -17.90 25.15
N ARG A 166 5.25 -16.71 25.37
CA ARG A 166 4.63 -16.37 26.65
C ARG A 166 3.40 -17.23 26.96
N TYR A 167 2.63 -17.58 25.93
CA TYR A 167 1.36 -18.30 26.05
C TYR A 167 1.40 -19.73 25.51
N GLN A 168 2.58 -20.30 25.31
CA GLN A 168 2.78 -21.62 24.70
C GLN A 168 1.99 -22.76 25.38
N ASP A 169 1.77 -22.68 26.68
CA ASP A 169 1.06 -23.72 27.47
C ASP A 169 -0.48 -23.63 27.35
N SER A 170 -1.01 -22.51 26.86
CA SER A 170 -2.45 -22.22 26.84
C SER A 170 -2.97 -21.79 25.46
N CYS A 171 -2.11 -21.76 24.45
CA CYS A 171 -2.41 -21.20 23.15
C CYS A 171 -1.93 -22.11 22.01
N GLY A 172 -2.86 -22.53 21.15
CA GLY A 172 -2.52 -23.09 19.84
C GLY A 172 -2.24 -22.01 18.81
N PHE A 173 -1.70 -22.39 17.65
CA PHE A 173 -1.54 -21.45 16.55
C PHE A 173 -1.68 -22.08 15.17
N THR A 174 -2.14 -21.28 14.21
CA THR A 174 -2.10 -21.60 12.78
C THR A 174 -1.31 -20.52 12.05
N VAL A 175 -0.09 -20.84 11.65
CA VAL A 175 0.79 -19.94 10.90
C VAL A 175 0.76 -20.33 9.43
N VAL A 176 0.50 -19.36 8.55
CA VAL A 176 0.42 -19.58 7.10
C VAL A 176 1.36 -18.64 6.38
N GLY A 177 2.12 -19.17 5.42
CA GLY A 177 2.92 -18.35 4.52
C GLY A 177 3.65 -19.12 3.44
N ASP A 178 4.45 -18.38 2.68
CA ASP A 178 5.24 -18.89 1.57
C ASP A 178 6.61 -18.21 1.55
N PRO A 179 7.69 -18.89 1.99
CA PRO A 179 9.03 -18.32 1.94
C PRO A 179 9.44 -17.84 0.53
N ALA A 180 8.96 -18.49 -0.54
CA ALA A 180 9.22 -18.07 -1.92
C ALA A 180 8.62 -16.70 -2.28
N GLN A 181 7.70 -16.17 -1.47
CA GLN A 181 7.12 -14.85 -1.65
C GLN A 181 7.73 -13.80 -0.71
N SER A 182 8.75 -14.11 0.10
CA SER A 182 9.39 -13.12 0.97
C SER A 182 10.14 -12.06 0.16
N VAL A 183 9.53 -10.88 0.01
CA VAL A 183 10.07 -9.77 -0.80
C VAL A 183 10.21 -8.47 -0.03
N TYR A 184 9.76 -8.36 1.23
CA TYR A 184 9.89 -7.12 2.02
C TYR A 184 11.24 -6.97 2.75
N GLY A 185 12.18 -7.91 2.57
CA GLY A 185 13.52 -7.83 3.16
C GLY A 185 14.28 -6.53 2.85
N PHE A 186 13.97 -5.85 1.74
CA PHE A 186 14.56 -4.55 1.38
C PHE A 186 14.33 -3.43 2.44
N GLN A 187 13.39 -3.62 3.37
CA GLN A 187 13.15 -2.68 4.47
C GLN A 187 14.31 -2.68 5.49
N ILE A 188 15.07 -3.77 5.57
CA ILE A 188 16.25 -3.92 6.42
C ILE A 188 17.43 -3.30 5.69
N GLU A 189 18.09 -2.32 6.32
CA GLU A 189 19.18 -1.55 5.68
C GLU A 189 20.45 -2.37 5.53
N ASP A 190 20.86 -3.03 6.61
CA ASP A 190 22.09 -3.81 6.63
C ASP A 190 21.91 -5.10 5.81
N PRO A 191 22.75 -5.35 4.79
CA PRO A 191 22.64 -6.56 3.98
C PRO A 191 22.84 -7.86 4.77
N GLY A 192 23.70 -7.85 5.81
CA GLY A 192 23.92 -9.00 6.68
C GLY A 192 22.67 -9.31 7.51
N GLU A 193 22.14 -8.29 8.20
CA GLU A 193 20.90 -8.44 8.95
C GLU A 193 19.73 -8.88 8.05
N ARG A 194 19.67 -8.40 6.80
CA ARG A 194 18.61 -8.78 5.85
C ARG A 194 18.66 -10.27 5.50
N LEU A 195 19.86 -10.80 5.27
CA LEU A 195 20.07 -12.21 4.98
C LEU A 195 19.69 -13.06 6.19
N ASP A 196 20.14 -12.66 7.38
CA ASP A 196 19.87 -13.37 8.64
C ASP A 196 18.38 -13.35 9.02
N GLU A 197 17.64 -12.32 8.62
CA GLU A 197 16.22 -12.18 8.96
C GLU A 197 15.30 -12.98 8.03
N THR A 198 15.74 -13.26 6.79
CA THR A 198 14.92 -13.99 5.81
C THR A 198 14.78 -15.44 6.23
N GLY A 199 13.55 -15.91 6.47
CA GLY A 199 13.30 -17.29 6.88
C GLY A 199 13.48 -17.56 8.38
N ARG A 200 14.10 -16.63 9.11
CA ARG A 200 14.41 -16.74 10.55
C ARG A 200 13.24 -17.16 11.41
N PHE A 201 12.06 -16.61 11.16
CA PHE A 201 10.86 -16.96 11.93
C PHE A 201 10.41 -18.42 11.70
N PHE A 202 10.56 -18.94 10.48
CA PHE A 202 10.25 -20.34 10.20
C PHE A 202 11.22 -21.28 10.93
N ASP A 203 12.51 -20.94 10.95
CA ASP A 203 13.52 -21.72 11.66
C ASP A 203 13.30 -21.66 13.17
N TRP A 204 12.99 -20.47 13.70
CA TRP A 204 12.64 -20.29 15.11
C TRP A 204 11.41 -21.14 15.51
N LEU A 205 10.35 -21.18 14.70
CA LEU A 205 9.18 -22.02 14.96
C LEU A 205 9.57 -23.50 15.06
N ARG A 206 10.36 -23.99 14.10
CA ARG A 206 10.81 -25.40 14.07
C ARG A 206 11.70 -25.75 15.25
N CYS A 207 12.56 -24.83 15.68
CA CYS A 207 13.43 -25.04 16.83
C CYS A 207 12.67 -24.97 18.16
N SER A 208 11.74 -24.03 18.30
CA SER A 208 11.06 -23.76 19.57
C SER A 208 9.93 -24.76 19.85
N TYR A 209 9.32 -25.33 18.80
CA TYR A 209 8.16 -26.22 18.91
C TYR A 209 8.41 -27.60 18.29
N LEU A 210 9.66 -28.05 18.23
CA LEU A 210 10.09 -29.24 17.47
C LEU A 210 9.20 -30.50 17.67
N ASP A 211 8.82 -30.79 18.90
CA ASP A 211 8.07 -32.02 19.24
C ASP A 211 6.56 -31.90 18.98
N ASP A 212 6.02 -30.67 18.92
CA ASP A 212 4.58 -30.38 18.86
C ASP A 212 4.15 -29.68 17.55
N LEU A 213 5.10 -29.28 16.70
CA LEU A 213 4.82 -28.53 15.47
C LEU A 213 4.34 -29.45 14.34
N VAL A 214 3.11 -29.21 13.88
CA VAL A 214 2.51 -29.89 12.74
C VAL A 214 2.79 -29.09 11.46
N GLU A 215 3.66 -29.60 10.59
CA GLU A 215 3.95 -28.99 9.29
C GLU A 215 3.05 -29.56 8.18
N LEU A 216 2.23 -28.71 7.57
CA LEU A 216 1.34 -29.04 6.45
C LEU A 216 1.68 -28.21 5.21
N ARG A 217 1.34 -28.73 4.02
CA ARG A 217 1.63 -28.07 2.74
C ARG A 217 0.38 -27.98 1.87
N LEU A 218 0.18 -26.84 1.22
CA LEU A 218 -0.83 -26.65 0.18
C LEU A 218 -0.14 -26.53 -1.18
N THR A 219 -0.31 -27.53 -2.05
CA THR A 219 0.44 -27.65 -3.31
C THR A 219 -0.40 -27.30 -4.54
N ARG A 220 -1.72 -27.50 -4.48
CA ARG A 220 -2.62 -27.24 -5.61
C ARG A 220 -2.82 -25.73 -5.81
N ASN A 221 -2.52 -25.24 -7.02
CA ASN A 221 -2.78 -23.85 -7.42
C ASN A 221 -4.19 -23.70 -8.02
N PHE A 222 -4.93 -22.69 -7.56
CA PHE A 222 -6.28 -22.34 -8.04
C PHE A 222 -6.34 -21.00 -8.78
N ARG A 223 -5.24 -20.22 -8.76
CA ARG A 223 -5.18 -18.89 -9.35
C ARG A 223 -4.88 -18.94 -10.85
N ALA A 224 -3.77 -19.58 -11.21
CA ALA A 224 -3.25 -19.59 -12.58
C ALA A 224 -4.10 -20.52 -13.45
N ALA A 225 -4.85 -19.94 -14.38
CA ALA A 225 -5.81 -20.63 -15.23
C ALA A 225 -5.18 -21.22 -16.49
N THR A 226 -4.06 -20.67 -16.94
CA THR A 226 -3.40 -20.99 -18.22
C THR A 226 -2.01 -21.59 -18.01
N PRO A 227 -1.44 -22.30 -19.01
CA PRO A 227 -0.05 -22.74 -18.98
C PRO A 227 0.96 -21.60 -18.76
N GLU A 228 0.72 -20.45 -19.42
CA GLU A 228 1.59 -19.27 -19.38
C GLU A 228 1.63 -18.66 -17.96
N ALA A 229 0.49 -18.55 -17.29
CA ALA A 229 0.42 -18.09 -15.90
C ALA A 229 1.00 -19.09 -14.89
N ARG A 230 1.14 -20.38 -15.26
CA ARG A 230 1.67 -21.44 -14.40
C ARG A 230 3.19 -21.60 -14.49
N VAL A 231 3.82 -20.97 -15.48
CA VAL A 231 5.21 -21.24 -15.87
C VAL A 231 6.21 -21.14 -14.71
N ALA A 232 6.04 -20.18 -13.81
CA ALA A 232 6.93 -19.98 -12.66
C ALA A 232 6.65 -20.93 -11.48
N LEU A 233 5.45 -21.51 -11.37
CA LEU A 233 4.98 -22.20 -10.15
C LEU A 233 5.88 -23.38 -9.75
N ALA A 234 6.45 -24.09 -10.72
CA ALA A 234 7.34 -25.22 -10.49
C ALA A 234 8.62 -24.85 -9.72
N HIS A 235 9.01 -23.57 -9.72
CA HIS A 235 10.23 -23.09 -9.03
C HIS A 235 9.97 -22.71 -7.57
N GLY A 236 8.70 -22.63 -7.15
CA GLY A 236 8.31 -22.29 -5.78
C GLY A 236 9.01 -23.14 -4.71
N PRO A 237 8.99 -24.49 -4.80
CA PRO A 237 9.65 -25.34 -3.80
C PRO A 237 11.16 -25.12 -3.64
N ARG A 238 11.87 -24.79 -4.73
CA ARG A 238 13.30 -24.43 -4.68
C ARG A 238 13.50 -23.07 -4.02
N LEU A 239 12.70 -22.07 -4.42
CA LEU A 239 12.74 -20.73 -3.82
C LEU A 239 12.39 -20.70 -2.34
N GLN A 240 11.59 -21.66 -1.86
CA GLN A 240 11.26 -21.79 -0.44
C GLN A 240 12.47 -22.13 0.43
N GLN A 241 13.53 -22.69 -0.15
CA GLN A 241 14.72 -23.19 0.54
C GLN A 241 16.00 -22.43 0.16
N VAL A 242 15.95 -21.63 -0.91
CA VAL A 242 17.10 -20.89 -1.43
C VAL A 242 17.57 -19.83 -0.42
N THR A 243 18.79 -20.03 0.08
CA THR A 243 19.57 -19.06 0.84
C THR A 243 20.91 -18.76 0.16
N ASP A 244 21.44 -19.72 -0.60
CA ASP A 244 22.71 -19.61 -1.31
C ASP A 244 22.61 -18.68 -2.54
N PRO A 245 23.52 -17.69 -2.69
CA PRO A 245 23.50 -16.76 -3.83
C PRO A 245 23.69 -17.43 -5.20
N ASP A 246 24.49 -18.50 -5.31
CA ASP A 246 24.75 -19.17 -6.60
C ASP A 246 23.53 -19.99 -7.04
N GLU A 247 22.89 -20.70 -6.11
CA GLU A 247 21.61 -21.36 -6.37
C GLU A 247 20.52 -20.32 -6.73
N ALA A 248 20.47 -19.20 -6.01
CA ALA A 248 19.53 -18.12 -6.31
C ALA A 248 19.76 -17.52 -7.71
N ALA A 249 21.02 -17.35 -8.14
CA ALA A 249 21.35 -16.91 -9.50
C ALA A 249 20.82 -17.91 -10.54
N SER A 250 21.02 -19.21 -10.33
CA SER A 250 20.50 -20.26 -11.22
C SER A 250 18.98 -20.19 -11.34
N VAL A 251 18.27 -20.12 -10.21
CA VAL A 251 16.80 -20.04 -10.20
C VAL A 251 16.31 -18.75 -10.85
N TYR A 252 17.00 -17.63 -10.62
CA TYR A 252 16.69 -16.35 -11.25
C TYR A 252 16.82 -16.44 -12.78
N ASP A 253 17.93 -16.97 -13.29
CA ASP A 253 18.16 -17.10 -14.74
C ASP A 253 17.13 -18.06 -15.37
N GLU A 254 16.81 -19.18 -14.73
CA GLU A 254 15.74 -20.09 -15.19
C GLU A 254 14.37 -19.39 -15.28
N LEU A 255 13.96 -18.66 -14.24
CA LEU A 255 12.71 -17.87 -14.26
C LEU A 255 12.74 -16.79 -15.34
N ARG A 256 13.90 -16.16 -15.51
CA ARG A 256 14.09 -15.12 -16.51
C ARG A 256 13.93 -15.68 -17.91
N ASP A 257 14.55 -16.81 -18.21
CA ASP A 257 14.46 -17.47 -19.51
C ASP A 257 13.01 -17.87 -19.84
N LEU A 258 12.26 -18.34 -18.85
CA LEU A 258 10.83 -18.61 -19.00
C LEU A 258 10.03 -17.34 -19.29
N LEU A 259 10.34 -16.23 -18.62
CA LEU A 259 9.64 -14.96 -18.85
C LEU A 259 9.94 -14.37 -20.23
N VAL A 260 11.18 -14.43 -20.70
CA VAL A 260 11.60 -13.83 -21.98
C VAL A 260 11.42 -14.74 -23.18
N ASP A 261 10.74 -15.88 -23.02
CA ASP A 261 10.29 -16.69 -24.13
C ASP A 261 9.54 -15.81 -25.15
N PRO A 262 9.83 -15.92 -26.46
CA PRO A 262 9.18 -15.11 -27.49
C PRO A 262 7.65 -15.14 -27.46
N ALA A 263 7.03 -16.21 -26.94
CA ALA A 263 5.58 -16.29 -26.78
C ALA A 263 5.01 -15.28 -25.76
N ASN A 264 5.83 -14.87 -24.78
CA ASN A 264 5.47 -13.88 -23.77
C ASN A 264 5.86 -12.45 -24.20
N GLY A 265 6.51 -12.28 -25.36
CA GLY A 265 7.02 -11.00 -25.83
C GLY A 265 5.93 -10.06 -26.30
N MET A 266 5.95 -8.82 -25.81
CA MET A 266 5.10 -7.74 -26.30
C MET A 266 5.96 -6.57 -26.81
N ALA A 267 5.48 -5.85 -27.82
CA ALA A 267 6.15 -4.66 -28.33
C ALA A 267 6.21 -3.56 -27.26
N GLY A 268 7.05 -2.55 -27.48
CA GLY A 268 7.29 -1.46 -26.54
C GLY A 268 6.01 -0.75 -26.07
N LEU A 269 6.06 -0.10 -24.91
CA LEU A 269 4.95 0.72 -24.39
C LEU A 269 4.76 2.06 -25.15
N ASP A 270 5.46 2.22 -26.26
CA ASP A 270 5.36 3.29 -27.26
C ASP A 270 4.88 2.77 -28.62
N ASP A 271 4.74 1.45 -28.77
CA ASP A 271 4.22 0.82 -29.99
C ASP A 271 2.69 0.93 -30.09
N GLU A 272 2.19 1.23 -31.29
CA GLU A 272 0.77 1.49 -31.51
C GLU A 272 -0.11 0.25 -31.27
N PHE A 273 0.36 -0.95 -31.61
CA PHE A 273 -0.39 -2.19 -31.39
C PHE A 273 -0.50 -2.51 -29.89
N THR A 274 0.60 -2.38 -29.15
CA THR A 274 0.60 -2.51 -27.69
C THR A 274 -0.35 -1.49 -27.05
N LEU A 275 -0.26 -0.23 -27.45
CA LEU A 275 -1.09 0.84 -26.88
C LEU A 275 -2.57 0.65 -27.17
N ASN A 276 -2.94 0.22 -28.38
CA ASN A 276 -4.34 -0.10 -28.71
C ASN A 276 -4.85 -1.29 -27.87
N SER A 277 -4.04 -2.33 -27.70
CA SER A 277 -4.38 -3.48 -26.85
C SER A 277 -4.62 -3.09 -25.39
N LEU A 278 -3.89 -2.11 -24.87
CA LEU A 278 -4.10 -1.57 -23.53
C LEU A 278 -5.36 -0.68 -23.43
N ARG A 279 -5.68 0.10 -24.47
CA ARG A 279 -6.90 0.94 -24.49
C ARG A 279 -8.18 0.10 -24.48
N ASP A 280 -8.18 -0.99 -25.22
CA ASP A 280 -9.37 -1.83 -25.41
C ASP A 280 -9.51 -2.94 -24.36
N LEU A 281 -8.65 -2.93 -23.33
CA LEU A 281 -8.57 -3.99 -22.33
C LEU A 281 -9.87 -4.06 -21.49
N SER A 282 -10.52 -5.23 -21.50
CA SER A 282 -11.71 -5.54 -20.69
C SER A 282 -11.38 -5.91 -19.24
N ASP A 283 -10.28 -6.64 -19.06
CA ASP A 283 -9.93 -7.31 -17.82
C ASP A 283 -8.96 -6.48 -16.98
N THR A 284 -8.51 -7.01 -15.84
CA THR A 284 -7.52 -6.32 -15.00
C THR A 284 -6.10 -6.57 -15.50
N CYS A 285 -5.27 -5.53 -15.52
CA CYS A 285 -3.87 -5.64 -15.96
C CYS A 285 -2.91 -4.90 -15.02
N ALA A 286 -1.81 -5.55 -14.67
CA ALA A 286 -0.70 -4.90 -13.97
C ALA A 286 0.53 -4.77 -14.85
N VAL A 287 1.12 -3.58 -14.88
CA VAL A 287 2.48 -3.36 -15.39
C VAL A 287 3.43 -3.32 -14.19
N LEU A 288 4.20 -4.40 -14.03
CA LEU A 288 5.09 -4.60 -12.89
C LEU A 288 6.51 -4.15 -13.20
N THR A 289 7.00 -3.26 -12.33
CA THR A 289 8.36 -2.71 -12.41
C THR A 289 9.20 -3.19 -11.24
N ARG A 290 10.53 -3.13 -11.39
CA ARG A 290 11.46 -3.45 -10.31
C ARG A 290 11.41 -2.41 -9.20
N ASP A 291 11.43 -1.13 -9.58
CA ASP A 291 11.50 -0.01 -8.65
C ASP A 291 10.54 1.14 -9.01
N ASN A 292 10.46 2.10 -8.09
CA ASN A 292 9.59 3.27 -8.23
C ASN A 292 10.02 4.21 -9.36
N GLN A 293 11.29 4.20 -9.77
CA GLN A 293 11.77 5.06 -10.87
C GLN A 293 11.18 4.57 -12.19
N GLN A 294 11.28 3.26 -12.44
CA GLN A 294 10.64 2.62 -13.57
C GLN A 294 9.12 2.84 -13.56
N ALA A 295 8.47 2.69 -12.39
CA ALA A 295 7.03 2.91 -12.27
C ALA A 295 6.62 4.35 -12.68
N LEU A 296 7.38 5.35 -12.27
CA LEU A 296 7.16 6.76 -12.65
C LEU A 296 7.35 7.00 -14.15
N VAL A 297 8.40 6.43 -14.74
CA VAL A 297 8.68 6.57 -16.19
C VAL A 297 7.60 5.88 -17.02
N VAL A 298 7.23 4.64 -16.67
CA VAL A 298 6.16 3.89 -17.32
C VAL A 298 4.83 4.65 -17.22
N SER A 299 4.49 5.14 -16.03
CA SER A 299 3.26 5.91 -15.84
C SER A 299 3.26 7.20 -16.69
N GLY A 300 4.39 7.90 -16.75
CA GLY A 300 4.57 9.06 -17.62
C GLY A 300 4.35 8.73 -19.10
N LEU A 301 4.92 7.62 -19.57
CA LEU A 301 4.80 7.15 -20.96
C LEU A 301 3.36 6.76 -21.32
N LEU A 302 2.69 5.99 -20.48
CA LEU A 302 1.29 5.59 -20.68
C LEU A 302 0.37 6.82 -20.72
N HIS A 303 0.58 7.78 -19.82
CA HIS A 303 -0.18 9.01 -19.84
C HIS A 303 0.13 9.92 -21.04
N ALA A 304 1.34 9.89 -21.59
CA ALA A 304 1.68 10.63 -22.81
C ALA A 304 0.88 10.11 -24.02
N HIS A 305 0.53 8.82 -24.01
CA HIS A 305 -0.28 8.16 -25.03
C HIS A 305 -1.77 8.06 -24.67
N GLY A 306 -2.21 8.74 -23.61
CA GLY A 306 -3.62 8.78 -23.21
C GLY A 306 -4.17 7.45 -22.69
N ILE A 307 -3.33 6.56 -22.16
CA ILE A 307 -3.75 5.31 -21.53
C ILE A 307 -4.20 5.61 -20.09
N ASP A 308 -5.46 5.31 -19.79
CA ASP A 308 -5.99 5.42 -18.43
C ASP A 308 -5.40 4.31 -17.56
N HIS A 309 -4.71 4.71 -16.49
CA HIS A 309 -4.05 3.79 -15.58
C HIS A 309 -3.84 4.47 -14.22
N ARG A 310 -3.62 3.64 -13.20
CA ARG A 310 -3.30 4.10 -11.85
C ARG A 310 -1.89 3.72 -11.46
N LEU A 311 -1.11 4.69 -10.99
CA LEU A 311 0.16 4.42 -10.32
C LEU A 311 -0.10 4.00 -8.86
N ARG A 312 0.37 2.81 -8.46
CA ARG A 312 0.13 2.30 -7.10
C ARG A 312 0.98 3.04 -6.08
N ARG A 313 0.30 3.61 -5.09
CA ARG A 313 0.89 4.40 -3.99
C ARG A 313 1.60 3.50 -2.96
N PRO A 314 2.55 4.04 -2.18
CA PRO A 314 3.01 3.42 -0.95
C PRO A 314 1.84 3.16 0.02
N LEU A 315 1.95 2.15 0.90
CA LEU A 315 0.90 1.79 1.88
C LEU A 315 0.72 2.85 2.98
N GLU A 316 1.75 3.67 3.19
CA GLU A 316 1.76 4.78 4.15
C GLU A 316 0.93 5.95 3.63
N GLU A 317 0.75 6.05 2.31
CA GLU A 317 0.02 7.12 1.66
C GLU A 317 -1.49 6.82 1.59
N ARG A 318 -2.25 7.42 2.50
CA ARG A 318 -3.69 7.18 2.68
C ARG A 318 -4.49 8.47 2.45
N PRO A 319 -4.67 8.90 1.20
CA PRO A 319 -5.49 10.07 0.92
C PRO A 319 -6.94 9.77 1.34
N VAL A 320 -7.51 10.64 2.16
CA VAL A 320 -8.94 10.57 2.49
C VAL A 320 -9.71 11.09 1.28
N PRO A 321 -10.73 10.38 0.77
CA PRO A 321 -11.46 10.83 -0.41
C PRO A 321 -12.04 12.23 -0.27
N TYR A 322 -12.02 13.02 -1.33
CA TYR A 322 -12.48 14.41 -1.32
C TYR A 322 -13.97 14.58 -0.95
N TRP A 323 -14.79 13.54 -1.15
CA TRP A 323 -16.20 13.58 -0.78
C TRP A 323 -16.41 13.72 0.73
N VAL A 324 -15.44 13.33 1.56
CA VAL A 324 -15.51 13.51 3.02
C VAL A 324 -15.48 15.00 3.38
N ALA A 325 -14.64 15.79 2.70
CA ALA A 325 -14.63 17.25 2.86
C ALA A 325 -15.98 17.85 2.49
N GLU A 326 -16.57 17.42 1.37
CA GLU A 326 -17.90 17.89 0.95
C GLU A 326 -18.99 17.49 1.94
N LEU A 327 -18.97 16.26 2.44
CA LEU A 327 -19.91 15.80 3.45
C LEU A 327 -19.84 16.69 4.71
N LEU A 328 -18.64 17.02 5.17
CA LEU A 328 -18.42 17.84 6.37
C LEU A 328 -18.74 19.33 6.15
N ARG A 329 -18.67 19.83 4.91
CA ARG A 329 -18.95 21.23 4.57
C ARG A 329 -20.41 21.51 4.23
N ARG A 330 -21.13 20.56 3.63
CA ARG A 330 -22.52 20.76 3.15
C ARG A 330 -23.59 20.68 4.25
N THR A 331 -23.19 20.51 5.50
CA THR A 331 -24.11 20.41 6.64
C THR A 331 -23.56 21.16 7.84
N GLU A 332 -24.41 21.94 8.50
CA GLU A 332 -24.05 22.58 9.77
C GLU A 332 -24.33 21.66 10.97
N ALA A 333 -25.19 20.65 10.80
CA ALA A 333 -25.53 19.72 11.86
C ALA A 333 -24.30 19.00 12.44
N THR A 334 -24.25 18.83 13.76
CA THR A 334 -23.19 18.07 14.45
C THR A 334 -23.32 16.57 14.24
N GLY A 335 -24.53 16.10 13.95
CA GLY A 335 -24.86 14.71 13.68
C GLY A 335 -25.48 14.50 12.30
N LEU A 336 -25.26 13.33 11.71
CA LEU A 336 -25.80 12.93 10.42
C LEU A 336 -26.56 11.61 10.54
N THR A 337 -27.78 11.54 10.01
CA THR A 337 -28.58 10.30 9.87
C THR A 337 -28.28 9.61 8.54
N GLU A 338 -28.66 8.34 8.41
CA GLU A 338 -28.40 7.55 7.20
C GLU A 338 -29.05 8.16 5.95
N ASP A 339 -30.32 8.55 6.06
CA ASP A 339 -31.06 9.15 4.94
C ASP A 339 -30.42 10.48 4.50
N ARG A 340 -29.99 11.31 5.45
CA ARG A 340 -29.33 12.56 5.12
C ARG A 340 -27.94 12.33 4.53
N PHE A 341 -27.20 11.34 5.02
CA PHE A 341 -25.93 10.91 4.43
C PHE A 341 -26.10 10.48 2.97
N ARG A 342 -27.07 9.60 2.68
CA ARG A 342 -27.37 9.15 1.31
C ARG A 342 -27.73 10.31 0.40
N THR A 343 -28.56 11.23 0.89
CA THR A 343 -28.94 12.44 0.15
C THR A 343 -27.71 13.28 -0.20
N LEU A 344 -26.90 13.65 0.79
CA LEU A 344 -25.70 14.46 0.58
C LEU A 344 -24.69 13.77 -0.35
N LEU A 345 -24.48 12.47 -0.19
CA LEU A 345 -23.54 11.70 -1.02
C LEU A 345 -23.99 11.68 -2.49
N SER A 346 -25.29 11.56 -2.76
CA SER A 346 -25.83 11.58 -4.13
C SER A 346 -25.66 12.91 -4.86
N GLU A 347 -25.48 14.01 -4.11
CA GLU A 347 -25.25 15.36 -4.65
C GLU A 347 -23.75 15.65 -4.91
N ILE A 348 -22.84 14.74 -4.52
CA ILE A 348 -21.40 14.90 -4.71
C ILE A 348 -21.03 14.21 -6.03
N PRO A 349 -20.40 14.91 -7.00
CA PRO A 349 -19.98 14.28 -8.25
C PRO A 349 -18.81 13.34 -7.96
N LEU A 350 -19.07 12.04 -8.03
CA LEU A 350 -18.10 10.96 -7.91
C LEU A 350 -17.86 10.31 -9.28
N PRO A 351 -16.64 9.86 -9.60
CA PRO A 351 -16.36 9.16 -10.85
C PRO A 351 -16.87 7.70 -10.86
N TYR A 352 -17.63 7.31 -9.84
CA TYR A 352 -18.20 5.98 -9.65
C TYR A 352 -19.49 6.07 -8.85
N GLU A 353 -20.27 5.00 -8.90
CA GLU A 353 -21.45 4.84 -8.05
C GLU A 353 -21.04 4.28 -6.68
N PRO A 354 -21.18 5.04 -5.58
CA PRO A 354 -20.75 4.57 -4.26
C PRO A 354 -21.77 3.60 -3.65
N ASP A 355 -21.29 2.55 -2.98
CA ASP A 355 -22.13 1.79 -2.05
C ASP A 355 -22.35 2.58 -0.76
N ALA A 356 -23.38 3.42 -0.77
CA ALA A 356 -23.73 4.26 0.38
C ALA A 356 -24.02 3.44 1.65
N THR A 357 -24.53 2.21 1.52
CA THR A 357 -24.85 1.36 2.68
C THR A 357 -23.56 0.87 3.35
N ALA A 358 -22.61 0.40 2.54
CA ALA A 358 -21.30 -0.01 3.03
C ALA A 358 -20.55 1.18 3.65
N LEU A 359 -20.48 2.32 2.95
CA LEU A 359 -19.81 3.53 3.46
C LEU A 359 -20.42 4.00 4.78
N TRP A 360 -21.75 4.05 4.88
CA TRP A 360 -22.44 4.41 6.12
C TRP A 360 -22.06 3.50 7.28
N THR A 361 -22.06 2.18 7.05
CA THR A 361 -21.68 1.18 8.04
C THR A 361 -20.24 1.38 8.50
N VAL A 362 -19.33 1.64 7.56
CA VAL A 362 -17.91 1.89 7.81
C VAL A 362 -17.72 3.15 8.65
N LEU A 363 -18.31 4.29 8.25
CA LEU A 363 -18.18 5.56 8.94
C LEU A 363 -18.77 5.52 10.35
N ARG A 364 -19.88 4.80 10.56
CA ARG A 364 -20.47 4.60 11.90
C ARG A 364 -19.55 3.91 12.89
N ARG A 365 -18.62 3.05 12.42
CA ARG A 365 -17.64 2.40 13.31
C ARG A 365 -16.65 3.40 13.89
N VAL A 366 -16.28 4.41 13.11
CA VAL A 366 -15.20 5.37 13.46
C VAL A 366 -15.75 6.65 14.10
N ALA A 367 -16.97 7.04 13.73
CA ALA A 367 -17.57 8.32 14.10
C ALA A 367 -18.97 8.17 14.71
N ARG A 368 -19.20 7.16 15.56
CA ARG A 368 -20.49 6.95 16.22
C ARG A 368 -20.89 8.14 17.11
N GLY A 369 -22.09 8.68 16.89
CA GLY A 369 -22.70 9.71 17.74
C GLY A 369 -23.52 9.15 18.91
N VAL A 370 -24.03 10.06 19.74
CA VAL A 370 -24.84 9.73 20.94
C VAL A 370 -26.20 9.12 20.57
N GLY A 371 -26.77 9.51 19.42
CA GLY A 371 -28.02 8.97 18.90
C GLY A 371 -27.87 7.62 18.20
N ARG A 372 -28.90 6.76 18.29
CA ARG A 372 -28.95 5.51 17.51
C ARG A 372 -28.97 5.85 16.02
N GLY A 373 -28.05 5.27 15.26
CA GLY A 373 -27.98 5.51 13.81
C GLY A 373 -27.53 6.92 13.43
N VAL A 374 -26.75 7.59 14.29
CA VAL A 374 -26.20 8.92 13.99
C VAL A 374 -24.66 8.85 13.94
N ILE A 375 -24.09 9.51 12.94
CA ILE A 375 -22.65 9.79 12.85
C ILE A 375 -22.38 11.18 13.42
N ASP A 376 -21.37 11.31 14.28
CA ASP A 376 -20.86 12.57 14.82
C ASP A 376 -19.77 13.12 13.88
N LEU A 377 -20.02 14.30 13.32
CA LEU A 377 -19.13 14.89 12.31
C LEU A 377 -17.82 15.42 12.88
N ASP A 378 -17.77 15.78 14.16
CA ASP A 378 -16.54 16.22 14.82
C ASP A 378 -15.64 15.03 15.16
N ARG A 379 -16.23 13.86 15.46
CA ARG A 379 -15.48 12.59 15.52
C ARG A 379 -14.96 12.18 14.15
N LEU A 380 -15.77 12.32 13.09
CA LEU A 380 -15.33 12.02 11.73
C LEU A 380 -14.16 12.93 11.32
N ARG A 381 -14.28 14.24 11.56
CA ARG A 381 -13.21 15.23 11.32
C ARG A 381 -11.93 14.87 12.07
N ARG A 382 -12.02 14.50 13.35
CA ARG A 382 -10.88 14.04 14.15
C ARG A 382 -10.25 12.77 13.58
N ALA A 383 -11.06 11.80 13.14
CA ALA A 383 -10.54 10.60 12.52
C ALA A 383 -9.73 10.89 11.25
N VAL A 384 -10.14 11.89 10.45
CA VAL A 384 -9.35 12.39 9.32
C VAL A 384 -8.04 13.03 9.80
N ALA A 385 -8.12 13.95 10.76
CA ALA A 385 -6.95 14.67 11.28
C ALA A 385 -5.89 13.74 11.89
N ASP A 386 -6.33 12.70 12.59
CA ASP A 386 -5.47 11.72 13.25
C ASP A 386 -4.96 10.62 12.30
N GLY A 387 -5.32 10.66 11.01
CA GLY A 387 -4.98 9.60 10.04
C GLY A 387 -5.65 8.25 10.34
N ARG A 388 -6.76 8.26 11.07
CA ARG A 388 -7.56 7.09 11.48
C ARG A 388 -8.79 6.86 10.59
N PHE A 389 -8.87 7.53 9.44
CA PHE A 389 -9.93 7.28 8.47
C PHE A 389 -9.88 5.82 7.97
N PRO A 390 -11.05 5.14 7.85
CA PRO A 390 -11.09 3.73 7.49
C PRO A 390 -10.76 3.50 6.01
N ASP A 391 -9.88 2.54 5.71
CA ASP A 391 -9.49 2.21 4.32
C ASP A 391 -10.66 1.67 3.51
N GLU A 392 -11.65 1.04 4.15
CA GLU A 392 -12.84 0.53 3.49
C GLU A 392 -13.73 1.64 2.92
N ALA A 393 -13.50 2.89 3.35
CA ALA A 393 -14.16 4.07 2.79
C ALA A 393 -13.24 4.89 1.87
N ALA A 394 -12.04 4.39 1.54
CA ALA A 394 -11.16 5.02 0.56
C ALA A 394 -11.71 4.87 -0.86
N ASP A 395 -11.18 5.64 -1.81
CA ASP A 395 -11.62 5.55 -3.21
C ASP A 395 -11.36 4.16 -3.79
N PRO A 396 -12.36 3.54 -4.44
CA PRO A 396 -12.22 2.23 -5.03
C PRO A 396 -11.17 2.22 -6.14
N GLU A 397 -10.54 1.06 -6.33
CA GLU A 397 -9.58 0.84 -7.42
C GLU A 397 -10.34 0.53 -8.72
N ASN A 398 -10.83 1.58 -9.41
CA ASN A 398 -11.66 1.41 -10.60
C ASN A 398 -10.87 1.32 -11.92
N THR A 399 -9.59 1.66 -11.91
CA THR A 399 -8.78 1.65 -13.13
C THR A 399 -8.33 0.23 -13.44
N ARG A 400 -8.58 -0.23 -14.66
CA ARG A 400 -8.24 -1.58 -15.11
C ARG A 400 -6.73 -1.84 -15.17
N ILE A 401 -5.96 -0.80 -15.50
CA ILE A 401 -4.52 -0.87 -15.61
C ILE A 401 -3.88 -0.25 -14.36
N VAL A 402 -3.00 -1.02 -13.72
CA VAL A 402 -2.21 -0.58 -12.57
C VAL A 402 -0.73 -0.65 -12.90
N VAL A 403 -0.02 0.45 -12.72
CA VAL A 403 1.45 0.48 -12.74
C VAL A 403 1.95 0.36 -11.31
N SER A 404 2.77 -0.64 -11.01
CA SER A 404 3.22 -0.92 -9.65
C SER A 404 4.60 -1.53 -9.64
N THR A 405 5.33 -1.36 -8.54
CA THR A 405 6.45 -2.25 -8.28
C THR A 405 5.95 -3.64 -7.92
N VAL A 406 6.77 -4.66 -8.15
CA VAL A 406 6.48 -6.05 -7.73
C VAL A 406 6.10 -6.10 -6.24
N HIS A 407 6.89 -5.44 -5.39
CA HIS A 407 6.69 -5.35 -3.94
C HIS A 407 5.32 -4.81 -3.53
N ARG A 408 4.81 -3.80 -4.25
CA ARG A 408 3.50 -3.18 -3.97
C ARG A 408 2.33 -3.95 -4.56
N ALA A 409 2.59 -4.79 -5.55
CA ALA A 409 1.60 -5.66 -6.19
C ALA A 409 1.44 -7.02 -5.46
N LYS A 410 2.32 -7.34 -4.50
CA LYS A 410 2.15 -8.54 -3.66
C LYS A 410 0.79 -8.51 -2.96
N GLY A 411 0.15 -9.67 -2.92
CA GLY A 411 -1.20 -9.84 -2.37
C GLY A 411 -2.34 -9.46 -3.33
N LEU A 412 -2.03 -8.84 -4.48
CA LEU A 412 -3.01 -8.58 -5.52
C LEU A 412 -3.02 -9.68 -6.57
N GLU A 413 -4.06 -9.67 -7.39
CA GLU A 413 -4.28 -10.58 -8.50
C GLU A 413 -4.75 -9.79 -9.71
N PHE A 414 -4.27 -10.17 -10.89
CA PHE A 414 -4.63 -9.54 -12.16
C PHE A 414 -4.87 -10.61 -13.21
N ASP A 415 -5.81 -10.37 -14.11
CA ASP A 415 -6.06 -11.26 -15.24
C ASP A 415 -4.82 -11.30 -16.14
N ARG A 416 -4.21 -10.14 -16.37
CA ARG A 416 -2.98 -9.97 -17.15
C ARG A 416 -1.87 -9.31 -16.34
N VAL A 417 -0.64 -9.78 -16.53
CA VAL A 417 0.56 -9.16 -15.96
C VAL A 417 1.59 -8.93 -17.05
N ILE A 418 2.06 -7.69 -17.15
CA ILE A 418 3.18 -7.28 -17.99
C ILE A 418 4.36 -6.97 -17.07
N VAL A 419 5.42 -7.76 -17.16
CA VAL A 419 6.65 -7.54 -16.39
C VAL A 419 7.64 -6.77 -17.27
N LEU A 420 8.24 -5.68 -16.78
CA LEU A 420 9.38 -5.10 -17.49
C LEU A 420 10.53 -6.09 -17.50
N THR A 421 11.08 -6.38 -18.68
CA THR A 421 12.15 -7.37 -18.86
C THR A 421 13.25 -7.13 -17.82
N PRO A 422 13.48 -8.10 -16.91
CA PRO A 422 14.40 -7.90 -15.81
C PRO A 422 15.86 -8.02 -16.31
N PRO A 423 16.82 -7.37 -15.62
CA PRO A 423 18.23 -7.42 -15.99
C PRO A 423 18.79 -8.84 -15.85
N THR A 424 19.91 -9.12 -16.50
CA THR A 424 20.68 -10.36 -16.28
C THR A 424 21.42 -10.32 -14.94
N VAL A 425 21.83 -11.48 -14.41
CA VAL A 425 22.68 -11.55 -13.19
C VAL A 425 23.98 -10.74 -13.35
N ALA A 426 24.58 -10.74 -14.55
CA ALA A 426 25.77 -9.94 -14.83
C ALA A 426 25.51 -8.43 -14.71
N GLU A 427 24.36 -7.95 -15.20
CA GLU A 427 23.95 -6.55 -15.08
C GLU A 427 23.60 -6.18 -13.63
N LEU A 428 22.98 -7.10 -12.89
CA LEU A 428 22.70 -6.96 -11.47
C LEU A 428 23.97 -6.76 -10.66
N HIS A 429 24.97 -7.64 -10.83
CA HIS A 429 26.28 -7.50 -10.20
C HIS A 429 26.94 -6.16 -10.53
N LYS A 430 26.89 -5.74 -11.80
CA LYS A 430 27.46 -4.45 -12.22
C LYS A 430 26.80 -3.26 -11.53
N ARG A 431 25.48 -3.30 -11.29
CA ARG A 431 24.71 -2.19 -10.71
C ARG A 431 24.81 -2.14 -9.19
N HIS A 432 24.71 -3.29 -8.52
CA HIS A 432 24.53 -3.36 -7.07
C HIS A 432 25.78 -3.79 -6.30
N ARG A 433 26.74 -4.46 -6.97
CA ARG A 433 27.99 -4.95 -6.35
C ARG A 433 27.70 -5.67 -5.04
N ASP A 434 28.27 -5.21 -3.93
CA ASP A 434 28.19 -5.85 -2.60
C ASP A 434 26.80 -5.73 -1.95
N GLU A 435 25.89 -4.90 -2.49
CA GLU A 435 24.52 -4.74 -1.98
C GLU A 435 23.52 -5.69 -2.69
N LEU A 436 23.97 -6.55 -3.61
CA LEU A 436 23.08 -7.43 -4.37
C LEU A 436 22.56 -8.60 -3.52
N ASP A 437 21.24 -8.69 -3.38
CA ASP A 437 20.55 -9.81 -2.75
C ASP A 437 19.86 -10.66 -3.84
N LEU A 438 20.61 -11.64 -4.37
CA LEU A 438 20.10 -12.54 -5.42
C LEU A 438 18.88 -13.37 -4.98
N PRO A 439 18.84 -13.95 -3.76
CA PRO A 439 17.64 -14.60 -3.27
C PRO A 439 16.40 -13.68 -3.31
N ALA A 440 16.52 -12.42 -2.90
CA ALA A 440 15.42 -11.47 -2.99
C ALA A 440 15.02 -11.14 -4.43
N GLU A 441 15.98 -11.01 -5.36
CA GLU A 441 15.71 -10.78 -6.78
C GLU A 441 14.97 -11.96 -7.43
N ALA A 442 15.36 -13.20 -7.11
CA ALA A 442 14.71 -14.41 -7.59
C ALA A 442 13.26 -14.52 -7.07
N ARG A 443 13.05 -14.28 -5.77
CA ARG A 443 11.71 -14.23 -5.17
C ARG A 443 10.85 -13.10 -5.75
N ALA A 444 11.42 -11.93 -6.01
CA ALA A 444 10.70 -10.83 -6.65
C ALA A 444 10.24 -11.20 -8.06
N LEU A 445 11.11 -11.80 -8.88
CA LEU A 445 10.73 -12.26 -10.22
C LEU A 445 9.63 -13.35 -10.16
N TYR A 446 9.78 -14.33 -9.27
CA TYR A 446 8.75 -15.34 -9.03
C TYR A 446 7.40 -14.73 -8.60
N VAL A 447 7.42 -13.78 -7.67
CA VAL A 447 6.21 -13.07 -7.24
C VAL A 447 5.55 -12.35 -8.42
N ALA A 448 6.35 -11.65 -9.26
CA ALA A 448 5.85 -10.94 -10.43
C ALA A 448 5.14 -11.87 -11.40
N MET A 449 5.77 -12.99 -11.77
CA MET A 449 5.23 -13.98 -12.71
C MET A 449 3.97 -14.67 -12.15
N THR A 450 3.93 -14.94 -10.85
CA THR A 450 2.78 -15.60 -10.18
C THR A 450 1.63 -14.67 -9.80
N ARG A 451 1.68 -13.39 -10.20
CA ARG A 451 0.53 -12.46 -10.10
C ARG A 451 -0.49 -12.67 -11.22
N ALA A 452 -0.08 -13.25 -12.35
CA ALA A 452 -0.95 -13.47 -13.50
C ALA A 452 -1.97 -14.57 -13.20
N ARG A 453 -3.23 -14.32 -13.54
CA ARG A 453 -4.28 -15.34 -13.56
C ARG A 453 -4.38 -16.00 -14.94
N GLN A 454 -4.31 -15.21 -16.01
CA GLN A 454 -4.48 -15.68 -17.39
C GLN A 454 -3.25 -15.42 -18.24
N ASP A 455 -2.84 -14.17 -18.40
CA ASP A 455 -1.77 -13.84 -19.35
C ASP A 455 -0.55 -13.27 -18.64
N LEU A 456 0.64 -13.76 -19.03
CA LEU A 456 1.93 -13.25 -18.60
C LEU A 456 2.70 -12.75 -19.82
N TYR A 457 3.08 -11.48 -19.81
CA TYR A 457 3.87 -10.86 -20.85
C TYR A 457 5.11 -10.18 -20.29
N HIS A 458 6.06 -9.90 -21.16
CA HIS A 458 7.16 -9.00 -20.88
C HIS A 458 7.33 -7.91 -21.94
N VAL A 459 7.83 -6.75 -21.51
CA VAL A 459 8.17 -5.62 -22.39
C VAL A 459 9.55 -5.10 -22.03
N ALA A 460 10.32 -4.72 -23.05
CA ALA A 460 11.61 -4.06 -22.83
C ALA A 460 11.43 -2.81 -21.94
N PRO A 461 12.27 -2.63 -20.91
CA PRO A 461 12.17 -1.47 -20.04
C PRO A 461 12.41 -0.18 -20.85
N PRO A 462 11.66 0.91 -20.58
CA PRO A 462 11.93 2.20 -21.21
C PRO A 462 13.28 2.75 -20.76
N GLU A 463 13.86 3.64 -21.55
CA GLU A 463 15.07 4.37 -21.17
C GLU A 463 14.81 5.20 -19.91
N LEU A 464 15.64 5.00 -18.88
CA LEU A 464 15.54 5.74 -17.64
C LEU A 464 16.37 7.01 -17.71
N PRO A 465 15.80 8.17 -17.34
CA PRO A 465 16.60 9.38 -17.18
C PRO A 465 17.57 9.24 -16.00
N HIS A 466 18.59 10.09 -15.95
CA HIS A 466 19.55 10.09 -14.86
C HIS A 466 18.93 10.65 -13.57
N PHE A 467 18.36 9.77 -12.76
CA PHE A 467 17.90 10.09 -11.42
C PHE A 467 19.09 10.28 -10.47
N LYS A 468 19.03 11.37 -9.70
CA LYS A 468 19.95 11.69 -8.61
C LYS A 468 19.17 12.00 -7.34
N ARG A 469 19.89 12.15 -6.22
CA ARG A 469 19.32 12.53 -4.92
C ARG A 469 20.08 13.72 -4.35
N ALA A 470 19.35 14.68 -3.81
CA ALA A 470 19.89 15.80 -3.04
C ALA A 470 19.52 15.65 -1.57
N GLY A 471 20.44 15.95 -0.66
CA GLY A 471 20.27 15.73 0.78
C GLY A 471 20.82 14.39 1.28
N SER A 472 20.34 13.90 2.43
CA SER A 472 20.80 12.63 3.00
C SER A 472 20.41 11.46 2.09
N ARG A 473 21.22 10.39 2.05
CA ARG A 473 21.05 9.27 1.10
C ARG A 473 19.65 8.60 1.22
N ARG A 474 19.02 8.65 2.40
CA ARG A 474 17.72 8.01 2.72
C ARG A 474 16.51 8.93 2.56
N MET A 475 16.60 10.20 2.98
CA MET A 475 15.48 11.17 2.94
C MET A 475 15.60 12.19 1.81
N GLY A 476 16.68 12.12 1.03
CA GLY A 476 16.95 13.09 -0.01
C GLY A 476 15.98 13.04 -1.18
N ARG A 477 15.54 14.23 -1.59
CA ARG A 477 14.67 14.45 -2.74
C ARG A 477 15.31 13.95 -4.03
N ARG A 478 14.53 13.19 -4.82
CA ARG A 478 14.97 12.73 -6.14
C ARG A 478 14.79 13.83 -7.19
N TYR A 479 15.76 13.92 -8.10
CA TYR A 479 15.78 14.92 -9.15
C TYR A 479 16.41 14.38 -10.43
N LEU A 480 16.17 15.04 -11.56
CA LEU A 480 16.76 14.70 -12.85
C LEU A 480 18.06 15.48 -13.08
N GLY A 481 19.13 14.80 -13.51
CA GLY A 481 20.40 15.44 -13.87
C GLY A 481 21.07 14.76 -15.07
N SER A 482 22.39 14.84 -15.14
CA SER A 482 23.24 14.11 -16.10
C SER A 482 24.41 13.43 -15.37
N TRP A 483 25.39 12.88 -16.08
CA TRP A 483 26.70 12.51 -15.49
C TRP A 483 27.40 13.68 -14.77
N ARG A 484 27.15 14.93 -15.15
CA ARG A 484 27.72 16.12 -14.50
C ARG A 484 27.04 16.38 -13.16
N SER A 485 27.81 16.64 -12.11
CA SER A 485 27.31 16.77 -10.73
C SER A 485 26.41 17.98 -10.50
N TYR A 486 26.50 19.01 -11.34
CA TYR A 486 25.76 20.28 -11.22
C TYR A 486 24.52 20.37 -12.12
N ASP A 487 24.32 19.45 -13.07
CA ASP A 487 23.15 19.50 -13.95
C ASP A 487 21.86 19.17 -13.18
N ARG A 488 20.84 20.00 -13.37
CA ARG A 488 19.52 19.93 -12.72
C ARG A 488 18.43 20.23 -13.74
N TYR A 489 17.63 19.23 -14.08
CA TYR A 489 16.62 19.33 -15.13
C TYR A 489 15.20 19.11 -14.64
N GLY A 490 15.03 18.72 -13.38
CA GLY A 490 13.71 18.34 -12.88
C GLY A 490 13.75 17.80 -11.46
N ILE A 491 12.57 17.59 -10.88
CA ILE A 491 12.35 17.11 -9.51
C ILE A 491 11.23 16.06 -9.53
N VAL A 492 11.36 14.99 -8.74
CA VAL A 492 10.29 14.00 -8.61
C VAL A 492 9.28 14.50 -7.59
N ALA A 493 8.00 14.53 -7.98
CA ALA A 493 6.92 14.91 -7.09
C ALA A 493 6.64 13.84 -6.03
N GLU A 494 6.34 14.29 -4.83
CA GLU A 494 5.93 13.48 -3.68
C GLU A 494 4.57 13.98 -3.17
N SER A 495 3.86 13.10 -2.47
CA SER A 495 2.50 13.35 -2.01
C SER A 495 2.29 14.57 -1.10
N GLY A 496 3.36 15.01 -0.42
CA GLY A 496 3.34 16.16 0.49
C GLY A 496 3.74 17.49 -0.17
N ASP A 497 3.89 17.53 -1.49
CA ASP A 497 4.43 18.69 -2.19
C ASP A 497 3.42 19.84 -2.37
N VAL A 498 2.12 19.56 -2.18
CA VAL A 498 1.08 20.58 -2.17
C VAL A 498 0.76 20.98 -0.73
N CYS A 499 0.63 22.28 -0.47
CA CYS A 499 0.32 22.83 0.84
C CYS A 499 -1.01 22.30 1.36
N ARG A 500 -0.98 21.80 2.61
CA ARG A 500 -2.15 21.25 3.33
C ARG A 500 -2.60 22.16 4.48
N ASN A 501 -1.81 23.17 4.83
CA ASN A 501 -2.08 24.02 5.99
C ASN A 501 -3.17 25.05 5.70
N ASP A 502 -3.35 25.39 4.43
CA ASP A 502 -4.28 26.40 3.95
C ASP A 502 -5.13 25.88 2.79
N PRO A 503 -6.38 26.37 2.66
CA PRO A 503 -7.24 25.96 1.57
C PRO A 503 -6.74 26.53 0.23
N PRO A 504 -6.80 25.73 -0.86
CA PRO A 504 -6.60 26.25 -2.21
C PRO A 504 -7.48 27.46 -2.50
N GLY A 505 -6.89 28.51 -3.05
CA GLY A 505 -7.58 29.78 -3.32
C GLY A 505 -7.67 30.73 -2.12
N ARG A 506 -6.95 30.48 -1.01
CA ARG A 506 -6.92 31.38 0.17
C ARG A 506 -6.61 32.84 -0.18
N GLN A 507 -5.75 33.09 -1.16
CA GLN A 507 -5.38 34.46 -1.58
C GLN A 507 -6.40 35.09 -2.55
N GLY A 508 -7.36 34.31 -3.04
CA GLY A 508 -8.41 34.73 -3.97
C GLY A 508 -9.77 34.21 -3.52
N ASP A 509 -10.40 33.38 -4.34
CA ASP A 509 -11.71 32.79 -4.03
C ASP A 509 -11.58 31.28 -3.75
N ALA A 510 -11.46 30.93 -2.47
CA ALA A 510 -11.36 29.54 -2.06
C ALA A 510 -12.63 28.74 -2.40
N VAL A 511 -13.83 29.32 -2.28
CA VAL A 511 -15.10 28.64 -2.57
C VAL A 511 -15.17 28.28 -4.06
N ALA A 512 -14.88 29.23 -4.96
CA ALA A 512 -14.84 28.98 -6.39
C ALA A 512 -13.69 28.03 -6.81
N THR A 513 -12.63 27.95 -6.01
CA THR A 513 -11.53 27.00 -6.23
C THR A 513 -11.94 25.59 -5.83
N GLN A 514 -12.60 25.42 -4.68
CA GLN A 514 -13.17 24.13 -4.25
C GLN A 514 -14.21 23.60 -5.24
N ALA A 515 -15.10 24.47 -5.75
CA ALA A 515 -16.06 24.10 -6.78
C ALA A 515 -15.38 23.64 -8.08
N TYR A 516 -14.29 24.30 -8.48
CA TYR A 516 -13.52 23.91 -9.66
C TYR A 516 -12.80 22.58 -9.49
N LEU A 517 -12.14 22.37 -8.34
CA LEU A 517 -11.53 21.07 -7.99
C LEU A 517 -12.56 19.95 -8.13
N LEU A 518 -13.75 20.15 -7.57
CA LEU A 518 -14.82 19.16 -7.60
C LEU A 518 -15.32 18.86 -9.03
N GLN A 519 -15.51 19.89 -9.85
CA GLN A 519 -16.17 19.76 -11.15
C GLN A 519 -15.21 19.40 -12.30
N GLN A 520 -13.99 19.94 -12.29
CA GLN A 520 -13.10 19.95 -13.46
C GLN A 520 -11.83 19.13 -13.27
N VAL A 521 -11.40 18.87 -12.03
CA VAL A 521 -10.14 18.18 -11.75
C VAL A 521 -10.36 16.70 -11.51
N ARG A 522 -9.56 15.87 -12.18
CA ARG A 522 -9.60 14.40 -12.18
C ARG A 522 -8.19 13.82 -12.10
N PRO A 523 -8.02 12.63 -11.51
CA PRO A 523 -6.75 11.89 -11.57
C PRO A 523 -6.21 11.76 -13.01
N GLY A 524 -4.89 11.80 -13.15
CA GLY A 524 -4.19 11.69 -14.43
C GLY A 524 -4.11 12.98 -15.25
N GLN A 525 -4.90 14.02 -14.95
CA GLN A 525 -4.81 15.30 -15.67
C GLN A 525 -3.47 16.02 -15.42
N LYS A 526 -3.01 16.79 -16.42
CA LYS A 526 -1.74 17.51 -16.38
C LYS A 526 -1.84 18.72 -15.45
N VAL A 527 -0.78 18.95 -14.69
CA VAL A 527 -0.58 20.16 -13.88
C VAL A 527 0.86 20.63 -13.99
N LEU A 528 1.10 21.88 -13.59
CA LEU A 528 2.44 22.43 -13.46
C LEU A 528 2.55 23.27 -12.21
N LEU A 529 3.76 23.38 -11.66
CA LEU A 529 4.09 24.36 -10.65
C LEU A 529 4.68 25.58 -11.35
N ARG A 530 4.13 26.77 -11.10
CA ARG A 530 4.64 28.04 -11.63
C ARG A 530 5.18 28.90 -10.50
N LYS A 531 6.38 29.44 -10.68
CA LYS A 531 6.97 30.39 -9.72
C LYS A 531 6.09 31.64 -9.64
N ARG A 532 5.68 32.01 -8.43
CA ARG A 532 4.79 33.16 -8.21
C ARG A 532 5.56 34.48 -8.28
N HIS A 533 6.74 34.53 -7.69
CA HIS A 533 7.68 35.66 -7.74
C HIS A 533 9.09 35.19 -7.37
N ASP A 534 10.11 36.03 -7.55
CA ASP A 534 11.52 35.64 -7.33
C ASP A 534 12.01 35.71 -5.88
N LEU A 535 11.27 36.36 -4.97
CA LEU A 535 11.68 36.47 -3.58
C LEU A 535 11.63 35.10 -2.87
N PRO A 536 12.77 34.58 -2.36
CA PRO A 536 12.79 33.37 -1.54
C PRO A 536 12.00 33.56 -0.25
N MET A 537 11.40 32.48 0.27
CA MET A 537 10.66 32.52 1.54
C MET A 537 11.58 32.58 2.76
N SER A 538 12.77 32.00 2.66
CA SER A 538 13.82 31.99 3.68
C SER A 538 15.19 31.67 3.05
N GLU A 539 16.27 31.67 3.83
CA GLU A 539 17.62 31.35 3.35
C GLU A 539 17.78 29.89 2.86
N VAL A 540 16.83 29.02 3.20
CA VAL A 540 16.86 27.58 2.91
C VAL A 540 15.64 27.11 2.11
N GLU A 541 14.86 28.05 1.55
CA GLU A 541 13.69 27.76 0.74
C GLU A 541 13.79 28.39 -0.65
N SER A 542 13.22 27.72 -1.64
CA SER A 542 12.95 28.36 -2.93
C SER A 542 11.91 29.49 -2.78
N PRO A 543 11.75 30.33 -3.81
CA PRO A 543 10.57 31.18 -3.94
C PRO A 543 9.28 30.35 -3.98
N PRO A 544 8.11 30.97 -3.74
CA PRO A 544 6.83 30.26 -3.74
C PRO A 544 6.40 29.85 -5.15
N TYR A 545 5.80 28.66 -5.24
CA TYR A 545 5.22 28.11 -6.47
C TYR A 545 3.73 27.86 -6.28
N VAL A 546 2.95 28.11 -7.33
CA VAL A 546 1.52 27.83 -7.42
C VAL A 546 1.27 26.64 -8.31
N LEU A 547 0.32 25.79 -7.91
CA LEU A 547 -0.12 24.65 -8.70
C LEU A 547 -1.21 25.09 -9.67
N MET A 548 -0.95 24.87 -10.96
CA MET A 548 -1.81 25.30 -12.06
C MET A 548 -2.45 24.09 -12.74
N HIS A 549 -3.75 24.17 -13.00
CA HIS A 549 -4.51 23.23 -13.82
C HIS A 549 -5.33 24.02 -14.85
N ASP A 550 -5.14 23.75 -16.14
CA ASP A 550 -5.78 24.48 -17.26
C ASP A 550 -5.77 26.00 -17.09
N GLY A 551 -4.63 26.55 -16.63
CA GLY A 551 -4.45 27.99 -16.43
C GLY A 551 -5.06 28.56 -15.14
N LYS A 552 -5.74 27.76 -14.32
CA LYS A 552 -6.29 28.16 -13.03
C LYS A 552 -5.40 27.69 -11.87
N GLU A 553 -5.21 28.56 -10.87
CA GLU A 553 -4.56 28.19 -9.62
C GLU A 553 -5.46 27.26 -8.80
N ILE A 554 -4.93 26.10 -8.42
CA ILE A 554 -5.65 25.07 -7.66
C ILE A 554 -4.94 24.65 -6.37
N GLY A 555 -3.85 25.34 -6.01
CA GLY A 555 -3.08 25.07 -4.81
C GLY A 555 -1.73 25.78 -4.83
N GLU A 556 -0.96 25.57 -3.77
CA GLU A 556 0.39 26.12 -3.63
C GLU A 556 1.37 25.02 -3.22
N ALA A 557 2.65 25.16 -3.58
CA ALA A 557 3.68 24.26 -3.12
C ALA A 557 3.87 24.36 -1.60
N SER A 558 4.04 23.22 -0.95
CA SER A 558 4.30 23.14 0.49
C SER A 558 5.67 23.71 0.85
N GLN A 559 5.87 24.04 2.12
CA GLN A 559 7.19 24.44 2.64
C GLN A 559 8.24 23.35 2.38
N ARG A 560 7.92 22.09 2.67
CA ARG A 560 8.79 20.95 2.41
C ARG A 560 9.25 20.90 0.95
N PHE A 561 8.34 21.11 0.00
CA PHE A 561 8.72 21.13 -1.42
C PHE A 561 9.74 22.24 -1.72
N ARG A 562 9.56 23.43 -1.14
CA ARG A 562 10.47 24.56 -1.36
C ARG A 562 11.85 24.34 -0.73
N GLU A 563 11.90 23.73 0.44
CA GLU A 563 13.15 23.30 1.10
C GLU A 563 13.86 22.25 0.25
N ASP A 564 13.13 21.24 -0.24
CA ASP A 564 13.67 20.20 -1.09
C ASP A 564 14.14 20.73 -2.44
N LEU A 565 13.39 21.64 -3.08
CA LEU A 565 13.82 22.31 -4.31
C LEU A 565 15.07 23.16 -4.08
N PHE A 566 15.17 23.83 -2.93
CA PHE A 566 16.39 24.52 -2.54
C PHE A 566 17.58 23.56 -2.44
N GLN A 567 17.42 22.43 -1.75
CA GLN A 567 18.49 21.43 -1.65
C GLN A 567 18.89 20.85 -3.01
N VAL A 568 17.92 20.64 -3.90
CA VAL A 568 18.18 20.20 -5.28
C VAL A 568 19.01 21.23 -6.03
N GLN A 569 18.66 22.51 -5.96
CA GLN A 569 19.35 23.57 -6.71
C GLN A 569 20.65 24.07 -6.06
N LYS A 570 20.84 23.86 -4.75
CA LYS A 570 22.04 24.27 -4.00
C LYS A 570 23.16 23.23 -4.12
N VAL A 571 23.98 23.33 -5.16
CA VAL A 571 25.05 22.35 -5.45
C VAL A 571 26.18 22.38 -4.41
N ASN A 572 26.56 23.56 -3.92
CA ASN A 572 27.57 23.76 -2.88
C ASN A 572 27.33 25.09 -2.15
N ARG A 573 28.13 25.38 -1.10
CA ARG A 573 27.93 26.57 -0.25
C ARG A 573 27.96 27.89 -1.02
N THR A 574 28.85 28.03 -2.01
CA THR A 574 29.04 29.25 -2.82
C THR A 574 28.14 29.32 -4.05
N TRP A 575 27.42 28.24 -4.37
CA TRP A 575 26.55 28.17 -5.53
C TRP A 575 25.27 28.97 -5.29
N ASP A 576 24.95 29.94 -6.13
CA ASP A 576 23.67 30.63 -6.05
C ASP A 576 22.61 29.81 -6.79
N PRO A 577 21.55 29.32 -6.12
CA PRO A 577 20.52 28.53 -6.76
C PRO A 577 19.79 29.33 -7.85
N TRP A 578 19.63 28.74 -9.02
CA TRP A 578 18.68 29.23 -10.01
C TRP A 578 17.32 28.58 -9.79
N TRP A 579 16.23 29.33 -9.96
CA TRP A 579 14.87 28.85 -9.76
C TRP A 579 14.12 28.71 -11.09
N PRO A 580 13.55 27.53 -11.42
CA PRO A 580 12.74 27.37 -12.61
C PRO A 580 11.51 28.29 -12.60
N ASP A 581 11.11 28.79 -13.76
CA ASP A 581 9.87 29.56 -13.85
C ASP A 581 8.66 28.62 -13.81
N GLU A 582 8.83 27.44 -14.41
CA GLU A 582 7.84 26.38 -14.37
C GLU A 582 8.46 25.00 -14.17
N ILE A 583 7.70 24.13 -13.50
CA ILE A 583 7.95 22.70 -13.34
C ILE A 583 6.75 21.96 -13.95
N HIS A 584 6.93 21.42 -15.15
CA HIS A 584 5.86 20.77 -15.94
C HIS A 584 5.99 19.24 -15.92
N ASP A 585 5.14 18.54 -16.68
CA ASP A 585 5.05 17.06 -16.73
C ASP A 585 4.59 16.40 -15.41
N LEU A 586 4.00 17.19 -14.51
CA LEU A 586 3.33 16.73 -13.31
C LEU A 586 1.86 16.38 -13.60
N ARG A 587 1.27 15.53 -12.75
CA ARG A 587 -0.12 15.10 -12.89
C ARG A 587 -0.84 15.07 -11.55
N ILE A 588 -2.16 15.21 -11.60
CA ILE A 588 -3.03 14.93 -10.45
C ILE A 588 -2.97 13.44 -10.14
N ASP A 589 -2.51 13.10 -8.94
CA ASP A 589 -2.62 11.73 -8.42
C ASP A 589 -4.06 11.47 -7.92
N THR A 590 -4.57 12.37 -7.08
CA THR A 590 -5.95 12.35 -6.60
C THR A 590 -6.31 13.70 -5.97
N LEU A 591 -7.60 13.91 -5.72
CA LEU A 591 -8.07 14.91 -4.76
C LEU A 591 -8.24 14.25 -3.40
N GLU A 592 -7.81 14.92 -2.34
CA GLU A 592 -7.92 14.41 -0.97
C GLU A 592 -8.59 15.43 -0.04
N THR A 593 -9.22 14.92 1.02
CA THR A 593 -9.73 15.72 2.14
C THR A 593 -8.57 16.02 3.09
N VAL A 594 -8.40 17.30 3.39
CA VAL A 594 -7.39 17.80 4.32
C VAL A 594 -8.08 18.51 5.47
N THR A 595 -7.54 18.33 6.67
CA THR A 595 -7.90 19.08 7.87
C THR A 595 -6.82 20.10 8.19
N GLY A 596 -7.21 21.36 8.37
CA GLY A 596 -6.35 22.40 8.91
C GLY A 596 -7.01 23.11 10.09
N SER A 597 -6.58 24.35 10.34
CA SER A 597 -7.19 25.16 11.40
C SER A 597 -8.61 25.56 11.04
N THR A 598 -9.49 25.58 12.04
CA THR A 598 -10.87 26.06 11.87
C THR A 598 -10.90 27.51 11.42
N ALA A 599 -9.99 28.35 11.94
CA ALA A 599 -9.80 29.74 11.53
C ALA A 599 -9.48 29.88 10.03
N ALA A 600 -8.58 29.04 9.48
CA ALA A 600 -8.27 29.07 8.05
C ALA A 600 -9.50 28.71 7.19
N GLY A 601 -10.27 27.70 7.60
CA GLY A 601 -11.52 27.31 6.93
C GLY A 601 -12.57 28.42 6.96
N THR A 602 -12.85 29.00 8.13
CA THR A 602 -13.82 30.09 8.29
C THR A 602 -13.42 31.34 7.50
N ASN A 603 -12.16 31.75 7.58
CA ASN A 603 -11.65 32.93 6.85
C ASN A 603 -11.73 32.75 5.33
N ALA A 604 -11.64 31.51 4.86
CA ALA A 604 -11.77 31.16 3.45
C ALA A 604 -13.23 30.90 3.00
N GLY A 605 -14.21 31.03 3.90
CA GLY A 605 -15.63 30.78 3.60
C GLY A 605 -15.97 29.29 3.42
N LEU A 606 -15.16 28.37 3.96
CA LEU A 606 -15.32 26.92 3.81
C LEU A 606 -15.97 26.24 5.02
N GLY A 607 -16.52 27.04 5.95
CA GLY A 607 -17.18 26.56 7.16
C GLY A 607 -16.24 26.33 8.34
N GLU A 608 -16.84 26.03 9.50
CA GLU A 608 -16.17 26.09 10.81
C GLU A 608 -15.32 24.85 11.14
N ARG A 609 -15.43 23.77 10.36
CA ARG A 609 -14.73 22.50 10.65
C ARG A 609 -13.26 22.49 10.19
N GLY A 610 -12.80 23.51 9.45
CA GLY A 610 -11.42 23.58 8.97
C GLY A 610 -11.07 22.41 8.06
N VAL A 611 -11.94 22.07 7.10
CA VAL A 611 -11.76 20.96 6.16
C VAL A 611 -11.96 21.44 4.72
N TRP A 612 -11.12 20.96 3.81
CA TRP A 612 -11.18 21.31 2.40
C TRP A 612 -10.59 20.21 1.52
N ILE A 613 -10.83 20.33 0.21
CA ILE A 613 -10.23 19.51 -0.83
C ILE A 613 -8.87 20.10 -1.18
N ALA A 614 -7.85 19.26 -1.23
CA ALA A 614 -6.53 19.60 -1.76
C ALA A 614 -6.14 18.62 -2.88
N PRO A 615 -5.52 19.10 -3.96
CA PRO A 615 -4.96 18.23 -4.98
C PRO A 615 -3.66 17.61 -4.47
N ARG A 616 -3.46 16.34 -4.80
CA ARG A 616 -2.19 15.64 -4.67
C ARG A 616 -1.58 15.45 -6.05
N ILE A 617 -0.26 15.59 -6.15
CA ILE A 617 0.47 15.47 -7.42
C ILE A 617 1.42 14.28 -7.43
N THR A 618 1.76 13.82 -8.63
CA THR A 618 2.75 12.78 -8.88
C THR A 618 3.46 13.04 -10.22
N GLY A 619 4.48 12.24 -10.50
CA GLY A 619 5.23 12.27 -11.75
C GLY A 619 6.63 12.88 -11.61
N ILE A 620 7.25 13.12 -12.77
CA ILE A 620 8.61 13.61 -12.88
C ILE A 620 8.53 15.04 -13.42
N GLY A 621 8.65 16.01 -12.53
CA GLY A 621 8.61 17.42 -12.86
C GLY A 621 9.85 17.85 -13.65
N ARG A 622 9.68 18.53 -14.78
CA ARG A 622 10.78 19.07 -15.60
C ARG A 622 10.85 20.59 -15.52
N PHE A 623 12.06 21.11 -15.39
CA PHE A 623 12.33 22.54 -15.24
C PHE A 623 12.29 23.27 -16.58
N ARG A 624 11.68 24.45 -16.59
CA ARG A 624 11.57 25.31 -17.77
C ARG A 624 11.77 26.78 -17.41
N ARG A 625 12.42 27.53 -18.30
CA ARG A 625 12.50 29.00 -18.26
C ARG A 625 11.43 29.63 -19.13
N ALA A 626 10.93 30.79 -18.74
CA ALA A 626 9.99 31.58 -19.54
C ALA A 626 10.60 32.08 -20.86
N ASP A 627 11.93 32.28 -20.91
CA ASP A 627 12.64 32.80 -22.09
C ASP A 627 12.80 31.77 -23.22
N ASP A 628 12.58 30.46 -22.97
CA ASP A 628 12.70 29.39 -23.98
C ASP A 628 11.48 29.30 -24.92
N TYR A 629 10.48 30.18 -24.78
CA TYR A 629 9.31 30.24 -25.67
C TYR A 629 9.66 30.67 -27.11
N GLU A 630 10.82 31.29 -27.34
CA GLU A 630 11.26 31.73 -28.68
C GLU A 630 12.13 30.73 -29.43
N GLU A 631 12.74 29.72 -28.78
CA GLU A 631 13.67 28.78 -29.45
C GLU A 631 13.09 27.39 -29.80
N GLN A 632 11.85 27.06 -29.43
CA GLN A 632 11.21 25.79 -29.82
C GLN A 632 10.20 25.92 -30.99
N ARG A 633 10.39 26.93 -31.84
CA ARG A 633 9.88 26.98 -33.21
C ARG A 633 11.01 27.36 -34.18
N ALA A 634 11.98 26.46 -34.33
CA ALA A 634 12.92 26.46 -35.45
C ALA A 634 13.18 25.02 -35.90
#